data_AF-A0A7K4CVL6-F1
#
_entry.id   AF-A0A7K4CVL6-F1
#
_cell.length_a   1.000
_cell.length_b   1.000
_cell.length_c   1.000
_cell.angle_alpha   90.00
_cell.angle_beta   90.00
_cell.angle_gamma   90.00
#
_symmetry.space_group_name_H-M   'P 1'
#
loop_
_entity.id
_entity.type
_entity.pdbx_description
1 polymer ?
#
loop_
_entity_poly.entity_id
_entity_poly.type
_entity_poly.pdbx_seq_one_letter_code
_entity_poly.pdbx_strand_id
1 'polypeptide(L)'
;MVAPQQLKVFKIQRTSMYDGPGIRTTIFFQGCNLRCTWCQNPEGQPLEGIDDSTRDLSIDEIMHVITRDKPYYHATGGGVTLSGGEPLLQDPDALVLLLERLRKERITVAVETTLNVPWKTVHAVAPLVDIFFVDLKIVGNDDLHRKYTGHGSKLISTNIQKLLDLDAAVKFRTTIVPGYTDGEEQIRAIAAFLKSIGCERIELMKFHNLYEDKAKRLGIKITCLHVTPEQSLEALKSSVARFKQHGITAENAELDTIVHKATFTRRVQRVQKAIRESPRSVCFEVARLKTEYYKKHGFTKPTPIHRAERLAHVLQHKTVKIYPDELLVGNFTSKRVAGQVWEEHHGSLAIMFLPGITRQKPVSFQCTFDERLLFYFKIFPFWVKNSLISRVYPRFWDFLESVARMSELNVGFNNNGSSIAHFIVNFERILELGTTGIIEEIKALQAAKPGNNQDFYKGAIMCLEALEAWAKRYAEALTTMAIAEADPARRLELEKMAAICEHVPKYPARTFHEAMQSMTFLQIALCNESYENALSFGRLDQILYPYYKRDKDAGIITYDKAKELICLFILKMEEAIFINDGNSVLSIYKLFETLSTDQTITYGGVDKDGNDATNDITYMLMDACELQPLSVDVTARIHEGSPDRYLERLAQLYISGCPQPKMTADNIYIEAIKRHYPTTIEHARNYAIVGCVEPNASDDHFGNTDCANVNLAMPLLQALKGQEHDLWNLDAGDRIEKIATNLVRYAFKGTNPLARGVLAAWNKAIRRRHARKGRFTHAPPTSMAELLDRFQRRLNSVTRSILREHQAIEKQLAMHFTTPLASSLFKGCLERGKDLYEGGATINSSGIQAVGVTDVADSLHAIDEVVFK
;
A
#
# COMPACT_ATOMS: atom_id res chain seq x y z
N MET A 1 3.30 55.93 15.06
CA MET A 1 2.86 54.61 15.56
C MET A 1 2.94 53.66 14.39
N VAL A 2 3.77 52.62 14.47
CA VAL A 2 3.81 51.56 13.44
C VAL A 2 2.49 50.79 13.55
N ALA A 3 1.76 50.68 12.44
CA ALA A 3 0.47 49.98 12.38
C ALA A 3 0.60 48.53 12.88
N PRO A 4 -0.45 47.94 13.46
CA PRO A 4 -0.41 46.57 13.97
C PRO A 4 -0.10 45.60 12.82
N GLN A 5 1.06 44.93 12.90
CA GLN A 5 1.51 43.92 11.92
C GLN A 5 0.92 42.53 12.20
N GLN A 6 -0.24 42.47 12.84
CA GLN A 6 -0.83 41.24 13.38
C GLN A 6 -2.25 41.05 12.88
N LEU A 7 -2.62 39.79 12.66
CA LEU A 7 -3.95 39.37 12.25
C LEU A 7 -4.49 38.35 13.25
N LYS A 8 -5.80 38.41 13.52
CA LYS A 8 -6.46 37.48 14.46
C LYS A 8 -6.76 36.18 13.74
N VAL A 9 -5.84 35.22 13.84
CA VAL A 9 -5.92 33.92 13.17
C VAL A 9 -6.09 32.83 14.21
N PHE A 10 -7.14 32.01 14.07
CA PHE A 10 -7.36 30.88 14.97
C PHE A 10 -6.90 29.54 14.37
N LYS A 11 -6.75 29.46 13.04
CA LYS A 11 -6.26 28.26 12.35
C LYS A 11 -5.64 28.59 11.00
N ILE A 12 -4.54 27.94 10.66
CA ILE A 12 -4.03 27.87 9.28
C ILE A 12 -4.11 26.40 8.85
N GLN A 13 -4.92 26.11 7.84
CA GLN A 13 -5.10 24.76 7.30
C GLN A 13 -4.37 24.66 5.97
N ARG A 14 -3.33 23.81 5.93
CA ARG A 14 -2.59 23.51 4.71
C ARG A 14 -3.36 22.47 3.88
N THR A 15 -3.09 22.44 2.58
CA THR A 15 -3.61 21.44 1.63
C THR A 15 -5.15 21.32 1.56
N SER A 16 -5.85 22.45 1.56
CA SER A 16 -7.29 22.55 1.30
C SER A 16 -7.60 22.36 -0.19
N MET A 17 -8.69 21.64 -0.50
CA MET A 17 -9.15 21.32 -1.87
C MET A 17 -10.52 21.94 -2.23
N TYR A 18 -11.23 22.49 -1.24
CA TYR A 18 -12.61 23.00 -1.41
C TYR A 18 -12.70 24.53 -1.36
N ASP A 19 -11.62 25.21 -0.99
CA ASP A 19 -11.60 26.65 -0.71
C ASP A 19 -11.07 27.46 -1.92
N GLY A 20 -11.20 26.90 -3.14
CA GLY A 20 -10.83 27.50 -4.42
C GLY A 20 -10.03 26.58 -5.35
N PRO A 21 -9.58 27.09 -6.52
CA PRO A 21 -8.84 26.29 -7.50
C PRO A 21 -7.48 25.83 -6.96
N GLY A 22 -7.08 24.63 -7.35
CA GLY A 22 -5.83 24.00 -6.96
C GLY A 22 -5.74 23.64 -5.47
N ILE A 23 -4.57 23.17 -5.04
CA ILE A 23 -4.28 22.96 -3.63
C ILE A 23 -4.04 24.33 -2.98
N ARG A 24 -4.77 24.64 -1.92
CA ARG A 24 -4.67 25.93 -1.23
C ARG A 24 -4.30 25.79 0.24
N THR A 25 -3.76 26.85 0.82
CA THR A 25 -3.67 27.00 2.29
C THR A 25 -4.69 28.02 2.74
N THR A 26 -5.59 27.59 3.63
CA THR A 26 -6.69 28.42 4.12
C THR A 26 -6.34 29.01 5.48
N ILE A 27 -6.35 30.33 5.57
CA ILE A 27 -6.15 31.09 6.81
C ILE A 27 -7.54 31.41 7.38
N PHE A 28 -7.82 30.91 8.58
CA PHE A 28 -9.10 31.12 9.28
C PHE A 28 -9.01 32.25 10.29
N PHE A 29 -9.80 33.31 10.08
CA PHE A 29 -9.78 34.54 10.88
C PHE A 29 -10.85 34.57 11.97
N GLN A 30 -10.60 35.32 13.03
CA GLN A 30 -11.56 35.55 14.10
C GLN A 30 -12.35 36.86 13.89
N GLY A 31 -13.62 36.84 14.25
CA GLY A 31 -14.57 37.93 14.13
C GLY A 31 -15.50 37.71 12.94
N CYS A 32 -16.81 37.74 13.17
CA CYS A 32 -17.83 37.73 12.13
C CYS A 32 -19.03 38.56 12.63
N ASN A 33 -19.64 39.36 11.77
CA ASN A 33 -20.85 40.10 12.13
C ASN A 33 -22.07 39.17 12.17
N LEU A 34 -22.13 38.15 11.32
CA LEU A 34 -23.25 37.24 11.27
C LEU A 34 -23.24 36.22 12.43
N ARG A 35 -24.44 35.74 12.79
CA ARG A 35 -24.74 34.68 13.76
C ARG A 35 -25.62 33.63 13.09
N CYS A 36 -25.10 33.04 12.01
CA CYS A 36 -25.83 32.05 11.21
C CYS A 36 -26.23 30.85 12.08
N THR A 37 -27.49 30.42 12.02
CA THR A 37 -27.96 29.22 12.75
C THR A 37 -27.19 27.95 12.34
N TRP A 38 -26.66 27.91 11.10
CA TRP A 38 -25.85 26.83 10.55
C TRP A 38 -24.35 27.17 10.44
N CYS A 39 -23.81 28.00 11.34
CA CYS A 39 -22.41 28.41 11.29
C CYS A 39 -21.45 27.22 11.42
N GLN A 40 -20.63 26.96 10.39
CA GLN A 40 -19.65 25.87 10.38
C GLN A 40 -18.35 26.19 11.14
N ASN A 41 -18.10 27.47 11.41
CA ASN A 41 -16.93 27.98 12.13
C ASN A 41 -17.34 28.85 13.33
N PRO A 42 -18.08 28.29 14.32
CA PRO A 42 -18.56 29.06 15.47
C PRO A 42 -17.42 29.66 16.30
N GLU A 43 -16.24 29.04 16.33
CA GLU A 43 -15.04 29.56 17.00
C GLU A 43 -14.48 30.84 16.36
N GLY A 44 -14.85 31.10 15.10
CA GLY A 44 -14.52 32.35 14.41
C GLY A 44 -15.38 33.53 14.86
N GLN A 45 -16.33 33.34 15.78
CA GLN A 45 -17.12 34.43 16.36
C GLN A 45 -16.45 34.99 17.63
N PRO A 46 -16.70 36.24 18.03
CA PRO A 46 -16.25 36.76 19.32
C PRO A 46 -16.91 35.93 20.44
N LEU A 47 -16.11 35.26 21.27
CA LEU A 47 -16.59 34.37 22.33
C LEU A 47 -16.06 34.86 23.68
N GLU A 48 -16.96 35.20 24.60
CA GLU A 48 -16.62 35.46 25.99
C GLU A 48 -16.31 34.12 26.70
N GLY A 49 -15.14 34.02 27.34
CA GLY A 49 -14.80 32.91 28.25
C GLY A 49 -14.24 31.64 27.61
N ILE A 50 -13.74 31.69 26.37
CA ILE A 50 -12.96 30.60 25.78
C ILE A 50 -11.47 30.88 25.97
N ASP A 51 -10.76 29.87 26.47
CA ASP A 51 -9.32 29.86 26.71
C ASP A 51 -8.49 30.13 25.44
N ASP A 52 -7.34 30.73 25.65
CA ASP A 52 -6.47 31.53 24.78
C ASP A 52 -5.90 30.79 23.53
N SER A 53 -6.79 30.31 22.65
CA SER A 53 -6.41 29.77 21.33
C SER A 53 -6.30 30.85 20.25
N THR A 54 -6.64 32.10 20.58
CA THR A 54 -6.43 33.29 19.77
C THR A 54 -4.94 33.63 19.69
N ARG A 55 -4.35 33.45 18.51
CA ARG A 55 -3.00 33.90 18.26
C ARG A 55 -3.08 35.16 17.41
N ASP A 56 -2.67 36.28 17.98
CA ASP A 56 -2.31 37.46 17.20
C ASP A 56 -1.02 37.12 16.45
N LEU A 57 -1.16 36.52 15.27
CA LEU A 57 -0.03 36.10 14.45
C LEU A 57 0.49 37.30 13.67
N SER A 58 1.79 37.51 13.74
CA SER A 58 2.48 38.43 12.87
C SER A 58 2.39 37.96 11.41
N ILE A 59 2.45 38.90 10.48
CA ILE A 59 2.50 38.58 9.05
C ILE A 59 3.72 37.69 8.72
N ASP A 60 4.84 37.86 9.42
CA ASP A 60 6.02 37.01 9.24
C ASP A 60 5.75 35.55 9.63
N GLU A 61 5.06 35.31 10.75
CA GLU A 61 4.67 33.94 11.16
C GLU A 61 3.71 33.31 10.16
N ILE A 62 2.72 34.07 9.67
CA ILE A 62 1.78 33.61 8.65
C ILE A 62 2.53 33.26 7.36
N MET A 63 3.39 34.16 6.87
CA MET A 63 4.20 33.94 5.67
C MET A 63 5.13 32.74 5.83
N HIS A 64 5.72 32.52 7.02
CA HIS A 64 6.58 31.38 7.28
C HIS A 64 5.85 30.04 7.14
N VAL A 65 4.57 29.96 7.49
CA VAL A 65 3.76 28.74 7.33
C VAL A 65 3.32 28.56 5.89
N ILE A 66 2.69 29.57 5.27
CA ILE A 66 2.04 29.42 3.96
C ILE A 66 3.05 29.26 2.81
N THR A 67 4.26 29.79 2.94
CA THR A 67 5.29 29.69 1.90
C THR A 67 5.89 28.29 1.79
N ARG A 68 5.70 27.44 2.81
CA ARG A 68 6.10 26.02 2.79
C ARG A 68 5.37 25.23 1.70
N ASP A 69 4.20 25.69 1.27
CA ASP A 69 3.35 24.99 0.30
C ASP A 69 3.43 25.58 -1.12
N LYS A 70 4.33 26.53 -1.38
CA LYS A 70 4.55 27.11 -2.72
C LYS A 70 4.68 26.07 -3.83
N PRO A 71 5.43 24.96 -3.67
CA PRO A 71 5.52 23.94 -4.71
C PRO A 71 4.15 23.38 -5.11
N TYR A 72 3.25 23.15 -4.14
CA TYR A 72 1.90 22.67 -4.40
C TYR A 72 1.04 23.72 -5.11
N TYR A 73 1.15 25.00 -4.71
CA TYR A 73 0.41 26.08 -5.35
C TYR A 73 0.79 26.19 -6.84
N HIS A 74 2.08 26.22 -7.15
CA HIS A 74 2.55 26.34 -8.52
C HIS A 74 2.18 25.11 -9.37
N ALA A 75 2.25 23.91 -8.80
CA ALA A 75 1.91 22.68 -9.51
C ALA A 75 0.42 22.55 -9.85
N THR A 76 -0.46 23.18 -9.06
CA THR A 76 -1.92 22.96 -9.17
C THR A 76 -2.71 24.22 -9.56
N GLY A 77 -2.05 25.34 -9.81
CA GLY A 77 -2.72 26.64 -9.95
C GLY A 77 -3.39 27.11 -8.65
N GLY A 78 -2.90 26.60 -7.51
CA GLY A 78 -3.40 26.86 -6.17
C GLY A 78 -2.91 28.18 -5.56
N GLY A 79 -3.02 28.29 -4.24
CA GLY A 79 -2.59 29.50 -3.53
C GLY A 79 -3.08 29.60 -2.09
N VAL A 80 -3.40 30.80 -1.64
CA VAL A 80 -3.90 31.05 -0.29
C VAL A 80 -5.37 31.46 -0.33
N THR A 81 -6.16 30.96 0.60
CA THR A 81 -7.54 31.39 0.79
C THR A 81 -7.70 32.06 2.15
N LEU A 82 -8.26 33.27 2.16
CA LEU A 82 -8.68 33.92 3.40
C LEU A 82 -10.12 33.50 3.70
N SER A 83 -10.35 32.81 4.82
CA SER A 83 -11.66 32.30 5.24
C SER A 83 -11.79 32.34 6.77
N GLY A 84 -12.82 31.73 7.36
CA GLY A 84 -13.05 31.71 8.80
C GLY A 84 -13.51 33.06 9.35
N GLY A 85 -14.50 33.02 10.26
CA GLY A 85 -15.16 34.25 10.69
C GLY A 85 -15.62 35.07 9.47
N GLU A 86 -15.21 36.33 9.41
CA GLU A 86 -15.28 37.20 8.24
C GLU A 86 -13.90 37.88 8.07
N PRO A 87 -13.07 37.44 7.09
CA PRO A 87 -11.69 37.90 6.95
C PRO A 87 -11.60 39.41 6.71
N LEU A 88 -12.61 40.01 6.06
CA LEU A 88 -12.63 41.43 5.73
C LEU A 88 -13.04 42.33 6.92
N LEU A 89 -13.17 41.78 8.13
CA LEU A 89 -13.25 42.55 9.38
C LEU A 89 -11.89 42.81 10.04
N GLN A 90 -10.83 42.17 9.56
CA GLN A 90 -9.48 42.45 10.06
C GLN A 90 -9.03 43.87 9.68
N ASP A 91 -7.93 44.32 10.29
CA ASP A 91 -7.33 45.60 9.98
C ASP A 91 -6.99 45.69 8.47
N PRO A 92 -7.48 46.72 7.74
CA PRO A 92 -7.25 46.85 6.31
C PRO A 92 -5.77 46.95 5.93
N ASP A 93 -4.96 47.66 6.72
CA ASP A 93 -3.55 47.90 6.39
C ASP A 93 -2.74 46.61 6.59
N ALA A 94 -3.05 45.83 7.64
CA ALA A 94 -2.46 44.51 7.87
C ALA A 94 -2.85 43.50 6.77
N LEU A 95 -4.12 43.48 6.32
CA LEU A 95 -4.56 42.63 5.21
C LEU A 95 -3.84 43.01 3.90
N VAL A 96 -3.77 44.30 3.57
CA VAL A 96 -3.06 44.79 2.38
C VAL A 96 -1.59 44.34 2.42
N LEU A 97 -0.91 44.50 3.56
CA LEU A 97 0.48 44.07 3.72
C LEU A 97 0.67 42.56 3.50
N LEU A 98 -0.23 41.70 4.03
CA LEU A 98 -0.19 40.27 3.77
C LEU A 98 -0.37 39.97 2.27
N LEU A 99 -1.37 40.59 1.64
CA LEU A 99 -1.70 40.36 0.22
C LEU A 99 -0.59 40.84 -0.72
N GLU A 100 0.03 41.98 -0.45
CA GLU A 100 1.20 42.47 -1.20
C GLU A 100 2.38 41.50 -1.12
N ARG A 101 2.62 40.91 0.06
CA ARG A 101 3.65 39.89 0.22
C ARG A 101 3.32 38.60 -0.52
N LEU A 102 2.08 38.14 -0.49
CA LEU A 102 1.63 36.97 -1.27
C LEU A 102 1.83 37.19 -2.77
N ARG A 103 1.47 38.37 -3.28
CA ARG A 103 1.66 38.76 -4.67
C ARG A 103 3.14 38.80 -5.05
N LYS A 104 4.01 39.35 -4.20
CA LYS A 104 5.47 39.35 -4.42
C LYS A 104 6.02 37.94 -4.61
N GLU A 105 5.42 36.98 -3.92
CA GLU A 105 5.75 35.56 -4.02
C GLU A 105 5.00 34.82 -5.14
N ARG A 106 4.23 35.53 -5.97
CA ARG A 106 3.40 34.98 -7.07
C ARG A 106 2.40 33.92 -6.59
N ILE A 107 1.82 34.13 -5.41
CA ILE A 107 0.81 33.25 -4.83
C ILE A 107 -0.56 33.85 -5.11
N THR A 108 -1.47 33.05 -5.69
CA THR A 108 -2.85 33.48 -5.93
C THR A 108 -3.63 33.58 -4.62
N VAL A 109 -4.58 34.51 -4.54
CA VAL A 109 -5.40 34.78 -3.37
C VAL A 109 -6.88 34.62 -3.70
N ALA A 110 -7.54 33.79 -2.91
CA ALA A 110 -8.99 33.72 -2.85
C ALA A 110 -9.47 34.32 -1.52
N VAL A 111 -10.63 34.97 -1.53
CA VAL A 111 -11.27 35.47 -0.31
C VAL A 111 -12.69 34.94 -0.20
N GLU A 112 -12.95 34.25 0.90
CA GLU A 112 -14.27 33.79 1.30
C GLU A 112 -14.95 34.84 2.18
N THR A 113 -16.09 35.36 1.75
CA THR A 113 -16.75 36.46 2.45
C THR A 113 -18.26 36.42 2.30
N THR A 114 -18.97 37.00 3.27
CA THR A 114 -20.40 37.32 3.18
C THR A 114 -20.64 38.77 2.77
N LEU A 115 -19.57 39.57 2.67
CA LEU A 115 -19.57 41.00 2.42
C LEU A 115 -20.37 41.83 3.44
N ASN A 116 -20.64 41.27 4.63
CA ASN A 116 -21.22 42.02 5.75
C ASN A 116 -20.14 42.80 6.52
N VAL A 117 -19.41 43.68 5.82
CA VAL A 117 -18.21 44.37 6.31
C VAL A 117 -18.15 45.84 5.87
N PRO A 118 -17.30 46.68 6.50
CA PRO A 118 -17.07 48.04 6.03
C PRO A 118 -16.51 48.05 4.59
N TRP A 119 -17.10 48.87 3.71
CA TRP A 119 -16.66 49.01 2.32
C TRP A 119 -15.19 49.44 2.20
N LYS A 120 -14.68 50.24 3.16
CA LYS A 120 -13.26 50.67 3.19
C LYS A 120 -12.31 49.47 3.10
N THR A 121 -12.60 48.38 3.81
CA THR A 121 -11.75 47.17 3.80
C THR A 121 -11.84 46.47 2.45
N VAL A 122 -13.07 46.26 1.94
CA VAL A 122 -13.30 45.61 0.62
C VAL A 122 -12.56 46.37 -0.49
N HIS A 123 -12.74 47.69 -0.54
CA HIS A 123 -12.10 48.56 -1.53
C HIS A 123 -10.57 48.52 -1.46
N ALA A 124 -10.00 48.43 -0.26
CA ALA A 124 -8.54 48.36 -0.09
C ALA A 124 -7.94 47.05 -0.60
N VAL A 125 -8.64 45.91 -0.39
CA VAL A 125 -8.10 44.59 -0.74
C VAL A 125 -8.51 44.11 -2.13
N ALA A 126 -9.61 44.59 -2.70
CA ALA A 126 -10.13 44.11 -3.98
C ALA A 126 -9.10 44.09 -5.12
N PRO A 127 -8.22 45.11 -5.30
CA PRO A 127 -7.18 45.08 -6.33
C PRO A 127 -6.10 44.01 -6.11
N LEU A 128 -6.06 43.38 -4.93
CA LEU A 128 -5.07 42.41 -4.48
C LEU A 128 -5.58 40.96 -4.43
N VAL A 129 -6.87 40.74 -4.69
CA VAL A 129 -7.54 39.44 -4.60
C VAL A 129 -7.84 38.93 -6.01
N ASP A 130 -7.49 37.67 -6.29
CA ASP A 130 -7.71 37.06 -7.60
C ASP A 130 -9.15 36.55 -7.77
N ILE A 131 -9.79 36.08 -6.70
CA ILE A 131 -11.19 35.65 -6.72
C ILE A 131 -11.89 35.81 -5.37
N PHE A 132 -13.12 36.31 -5.40
CA PHE A 132 -14.01 36.36 -4.25
C PHE A 132 -15.04 35.22 -4.30
N PHE A 133 -15.08 34.41 -3.25
CA PHE A 133 -16.14 33.45 -3.00
C PHE A 133 -17.19 34.09 -2.09
N VAL A 134 -18.27 34.58 -2.69
CA VAL A 134 -19.34 35.29 -1.97
C VAL A 134 -20.41 34.30 -1.54
N ASP A 135 -20.50 34.07 -0.23
CA ASP A 135 -21.46 33.14 0.37
C ASP A 135 -22.82 33.81 0.62
N LEU A 136 -23.79 33.44 -0.22
CA LEU A 136 -25.17 33.89 -0.14
C LEU A 136 -25.91 33.07 0.92
N LYS A 137 -26.44 33.78 1.93
CA LYS A 137 -27.25 33.17 3.00
C LYS A 137 -28.71 33.05 2.57
N ILE A 138 -29.52 34.08 2.86
CA ILE A 138 -30.92 34.17 2.45
C ILE A 138 -31.10 35.44 1.64
N VAL A 139 -31.61 35.30 0.42
CA VAL A 139 -31.75 36.40 -0.53
C VAL A 139 -33.23 36.75 -0.72
N GLY A 140 -33.54 38.03 -0.89
CA GLY A 140 -34.90 38.50 -1.20
C GLY A 140 -35.88 38.58 -0.02
N ASN A 141 -35.48 38.17 1.19
CA ASN A 141 -36.31 38.26 2.40
C ASN A 141 -35.46 38.72 3.61
N ASP A 142 -35.49 40.02 3.92
CA ASP A 142 -34.66 40.61 4.98
C ASP A 142 -35.04 40.13 6.39
N ASP A 143 -36.34 39.91 6.64
CA ASP A 143 -36.82 39.41 7.93
C ASP A 143 -36.29 38.01 8.19
N LEU A 144 -36.33 37.14 7.17
CA LEU A 144 -35.81 35.79 7.25
C LEU A 144 -34.27 35.77 7.35
N HIS A 145 -33.59 36.62 6.58
CA HIS A 145 -32.14 36.80 6.69
C HIS A 145 -31.74 37.24 8.10
N ARG A 146 -32.42 38.22 8.67
CA ARG A 146 -32.18 38.70 10.04
C ARG A 146 -32.47 37.64 11.09
N LYS A 147 -33.56 36.90 10.93
CA LYS A 147 -33.93 35.80 11.83
C LYS A 147 -32.82 34.75 11.92
N TYR A 148 -32.24 34.36 10.79
CA TYR A 148 -31.28 33.24 10.77
C TYR A 148 -29.80 33.65 10.80
N THR A 149 -29.47 34.90 10.52
CA THR A 149 -28.08 35.40 10.52
C THR A 149 -27.82 36.50 11.56
N GLY A 150 -28.85 37.00 12.24
CA GLY A 150 -28.75 38.09 13.22
C GLY A 150 -28.57 39.49 12.63
N HIS A 151 -28.42 39.64 11.30
CA HIS A 151 -28.19 40.93 10.63
C HIS A 151 -29.06 41.10 9.38
N GLY A 152 -29.27 42.34 8.94
CA GLY A 152 -29.94 42.63 7.67
C GLY A 152 -29.03 42.42 6.45
N SER A 153 -29.65 42.21 5.29
CA SER A 153 -29.02 41.90 3.99
C SER A 153 -28.62 43.14 3.17
N LYS A 154 -29.06 44.34 3.58
CA LYS A 154 -28.84 45.59 2.83
C LYS A 154 -27.36 45.95 2.61
N LEU A 155 -26.52 45.76 3.63
CA LEU A 155 -25.08 46.02 3.51
C LEU A 155 -24.42 45.04 2.54
N ILE A 156 -24.80 43.76 2.62
CA ILE A 156 -24.28 42.68 1.77
C ILE A 156 -24.60 42.98 0.29
N SER A 157 -25.87 43.21 -0.03
CA SER A 157 -26.30 43.54 -1.39
C SER A 157 -25.63 44.80 -1.94
N THR A 158 -25.48 45.85 -1.12
CA THR A 158 -24.77 47.07 -1.50
C THR A 158 -23.29 46.80 -1.81
N ASN A 159 -22.62 46.02 -0.97
CA ASN A 159 -21.21 45.69 -1.16
C ASN A 159 -20.98 44.73 -2.34
N ILE A 160 -21.92 43.80 -2.61
CA ILE A 160 -21.87 42.95 -3.82
C ILE A 160 -21.91 43.84 -5.06
N GLN A 161 -22.87 44.77 -5.16
CA GLN A 161 -22.98 45.64 -6.33
C GLN A 161 -21.69 46.43 -6.54
N LYS A 162 -21.18 47.07 -5.49
CA LYS A 162 -19.94 47.84 -5.58
C LYS A 162 -18.72 46.99 -5.93
N LEU A 163 -18.68 45.73 -5.49
CA LEU A 163 -17.59 44.80 -5.82
C LEU A 163 -17.65 44.40 -7.31
N LEU A 164 -18.85 44.16 -7.84
CA LEU A 164 -19.06 43.91 -9.27
C LEU A 164 -18.73 45.15 -10.12
N ASP A 165 -19.05 46.35 -9.63
CA ASP A 165 -18.71 47.62 -10.30
C ASP A 165 -17.18 47.84 -10.42
N LEU A 166 -16.38 47.13 -9.62
CA LEU A 166 -14.91 47.11 -9.71
C LEU A 166 -14.37 46.05 -10.68
N ASP A 167 -15.24 45.34 -11.40
CA ASP A 167 -14.89 44.22 -12.29
C ASP A 167 -14.12 43.10 -11.57
N ALA A 168 -14.40 42.92 -10.26
CA ALA A 168 -13.76 41.87 -9.48
C ALA A 168 -14.30 40.49 -9.89
N ALA A 169 -13.41 39.49 -9.95
CA ALA A 169 -13.81 38.10 -10.19
C ALA A 169 -14.58 37.56 -8.96
N VAL A 170 -15.86 37.23 -9.15
CA VAL A 170 -16.75 36.75 -8.09
C VAL A 170 -17.32 35.39 -8.48
N LYS A 171 -17.20 34.41 -7.58
CA LYS A 171 -17.97 33.17 -7.62
C LYS A 171 -18.97 33.17 -6.46
N PHE A 172 -20.25 33.05 -6.78
CA PHE A 172 -21.29 32.93 -5.75
C PHE A 172 -21.42 31.51 -5.27
N ARG A 173 -21.66 31.36 -3.97
CA ARG A 173 -21.91 30.07 -3.34
C ARG A 173 -23.00 30.15 -2.30
N THR A 174 -23.58 29.03 -1.92
CA THR A 174 -24.52 28.95 -0.81
C THR A 174 -24.47 27.58 -0.13
N THR A 175 -24.57 27.55 1.20
CA THR A 175 -24.77 26.30 1.93
C THR A 175 -26.23 25.86 1.82
N ILE A 176 -26.47 24.65 1.31
CA ILE A 176 -27.80 24.04 1.29
C ILE A 176 -28.06 23.34 2.63
N VAL A 177 -28.99 23.90 3.40
CA VAL A 177 -29.38 23.47 4.74
C VAL A 177 -30.85 23.07 4.71
N PRO A 178 -31.17 21.78 4.93
CA PRO A 178 -32.54 21.27 4.91
C PRO A 178 -33.49 22.04 5.83
N GLY A 179 -34.57 22.59 5.28
CA GLY A 179 -35.58 23.38 5.98
C GLY A 179 -35.25 24.86 6.14
N TYR A 180 -34.11 25.34 5.63
CA TYR A 180 -33.67 26.73 5.80
C TYR A 180 -33.33 27.40 4.47
N THR A 181 -32.45 26.80 3.66
CA THR A 181 -31.96 27.39 2.39
C THR A 181 -32.27 26.53 1.18
N ASP A 182 -32.80 25.32 1.36
CA ASP A 182 -33.16 24.38 0.30
C ASP A 182 -34.59 24.58 -0.24
N GLY A 183 -35.39 25.47 0.36
CA GLY A 183 -36.77 25.73 -0.04
C GLY A 183 -36.89 26.37 -1.43
N GLU A 184 -38.00 26.07 -2.13
CA GLU A 184 -38.26 26.56 -3.50
C GLU A 184 -38.24 28.09 -3.59
N GLU A 185 -38.83 28.78 -2.62
CA GLU A 185 -38.85 30.24 -2.62
C GLU A 185 -37.45 30.84 -2.45
N GLN A 186 -36.61 30.22 -1.61
CA GLN A 186 -35.24 30.67 -1.35
C GLN A 186 -34.36 30.44 -2.58
N ILE A 187 -34.44 29.27 -3.21
CA ILE A 187 -33.71 28.94 -4.45
C ILE A 187 -34.14 29.88 -5.58
N ARG A 188 -35.45 30.10 -5.76
CA ARG A 188 -35.97 31.05 -6.76
C ARG A 188 -35.45 32.47 -6.53
N ALA A 189 -35.39 32.92 -5.27
CA ALA A 189 -34.89 34.25 -4.94
C ALA A 189 -33.38 34.40 -5.23
N ILE A 190 -32.57 33.38 -4.91
CA ILE A 190 -31.15 33.36 -5.26
C ILE A 190 -30.98 33.35 -6.79
N ALA A 191 -31.72 32.50 -7.50
CA ALA A 191 -31.64 32.41 -8.96
C ALA A 191 -32.03 33.73 -9.65
N ALA A 192 -33.10 34.39 -9.18
CA ALA A 192 -33.51 35.69 -9.69
C ALA A 192 -32.45 36.77 -9.43
N PHE A 193 -31.82 36.76 -8.24
CA PHE A 193 -30.71 37.65 -7.92
C PHE A 193 -29.51 37.43 -8.84
N LEU A 194 -29.05 36.18 -9.01
CA LEU A 194 -27.92 35.87 -9.88
C LEU A 194 -28.16 36.31 -11.34
N LYS A 195 -29.37 36.05 -11.87
CA LYS A 195 -29.76 36.54 -13.19
C LYS A 195 -29.73 38.06 -13.31
N SER A 196 -30.17 38.77 -12.26
CA SER A 196 -30.20 40.24 -12.26
C SER A 196 -28.81 40.87 -12.39
N ILE A 197 -27.76 40.13 -12.02
CA ILE A 197 -26.35 40.55 -12.10
C ILE A 197 -25.58 39.81 -13.21
N GLY A 198 -26.27 39.10 -14.11
CA GLY A 198 -25.66 38.39 -15.24
C GLY A 198 -24.87 37.13 -14.86
N CYS A 199 -25.08 36.58 -13.67
CA CYS A 199 -24.41 35.35 -13.22
C CYS A 199 -25.32 34.13 -13.46
N GLU A 200 -24.80 33.13 -14.16
CA GLU A 200 -25.55 31.91 -14.52
C GLU A 200 -25.09 30.67 -13.73
N ARG A 201 -24.14 30.82 -12.80
CA ARG A 201 -23.52 29.71 -12.07
C ARG A 201 -23.53 29.98 -10.57
N ILE A 202 -23.72 28.92 -9.78
CA ILE A 202 -23.59 28.97 -8.33
C ILE A 202 -22.94 27.68 -7.82
N GLU A 203 -22.09 27.80 -6.81
CA GLU A 203 -21.55 26.65 -6.09
C GLU A 203 -22.41 26.32 -4.87
N LEU A 204 -22.87 25.08 -4.79
CA LEU A 204 -23.65 24.60 -3.66
C LEU A 204 -22.75 23.84 -2.69
N MET A 205 -22.73 24.27 -1.43
CA MET A 205 -22.03 23.57 -0.36
C MET A 205 -23.01 22.68 0.41
N LYS A 206 -22.66 21.40 0.58
CA LYS A 206 -23.45 20.47 1.38
C LYS A 206 -23.32 20.83 2.86
N PHE A 207 -24.44 20.93 3.57
CA PHE A 207 -24.40 21.06 5.03
C PHE A 207 -23.89 19.78 5.70
N HIS A 208 -22.94 19.91 6.62
CA HIS A 208 -22.53 18.83 7.52
C HIS A 208 -22.78 19.21 8.99
N ASN A 209 -23.17 18.23 9.81
CA ASN A 209 -23.48 18.42 11.23
C ASN A 209 -22.25 18.34 12.15
N LEU A 210 -21.04 18.12 11.61
CA LEU A 210 -19.80 18.00 12.38
C LEU A 210 -19.49 19.23 13.25
N TYR A 211 -20.01 20.41 12.89
CA TYR A 211 -19.84 21.62 13.71
C TYR A 211 -20.66 21.57 15.01
N GLU A 212 -21.72 20.77 15.11
CA GLU A 212 -22.50 20.65 16.35
C GLU A 212 -21.67 19.95 17.43
N ASP A 213 -21.00 18.85 17.07
CA ASP A 213 -20.04 18.17 17.96
C ASP A 213 -18.85 19.07 18.30
N LYS A 214 -18.37 19.84 17.33
CA LYS A 214 -17.29 20.81 17.53
C LYS A 214 -17.70 21.91 18.52
N ALA A 215 -18.87 22.49 18.37
CA ALA A 215 -19.40 23.50 19.30
C ALA A 215 -19.54 22.93 20.72
N LYS A 216 -20.04 21.69 20.85
CA LYS A 216 -20.10 20.98 22.13
C LYS A 216 -18.72 20.80 22.78
N ARG A 217 -17.69 20.41 22.01
CA ARG A 217 -16.31 20.29 22.52
C ARG A 217 -15.71 21.62 22.96
N LEU A 218 -16.07 22.70 22.28
CA LEU A 218 -15.61 24.06 22.57
C LEU A 218 -16.45 24.76 23.66
N GLY A 219 -17.48 24.12 24.20
CA GLY A 219 -18.38 24.74 25.18
C GLY A 219 -19.26 25.85 24.61
N ILE A 220 -19.38 25.95 23.28
CA ILE A 220 -20.16 26.99 22.61
C ILE A 220 -21.64 26.57 22.58
N LYS A 221 -22.51 27.41 23.13
CA LYS A 221 -23.96 27.20 23.06
C LYS A 221 -24.48 27.57 21.67
N ILE A 222 -24.98 26.58 20.93
CA ILE A 222 -25.62 26.75 19.63
C ILE A 222 -26.99 26.06 19.61
N THR A 223 -27.83 26.40 18.63
CA THR A 223 -29.04 25.65 18.31
C THR A 223 -28.67 24.48 17.40
N CYS A 224 -28.85 23.23 17.86
CA CYS A 224 -28.69 22.05 17.01
C CYS A 224 -29.82 21.98 15.98
N LEU A 225 -29.47 21.72 14.73
CA LEU A 225 -30.40 21.58 13.61
C LEU A 225 -30.86 20.13 13.42
N HIS A 226 -30.12 19.16 13.96
CA HIS A 226 -30.45 17.72 13.89
C HIS A 226 -30.64 17.19 12.47
N VAL A 227 -29.99 17.82 11.49
CA VAL A 227 -30.00 17.37 10.09
C VAL A 227 -29.03 16.21 9.93
N THR A 228 -29.50 15.10 9.33
CA THR A 228 -28.67 13.93 9.04
C THR A 228 -27.89 14.09 7.73
N PRO A 229 -26.76 13.37 7.53
CA PRO A 229 -26.03 13.36 6.27
C PRO A 229 -26.90 13.01 5.05
N GLU A 230 -27.86 12.10 5.20
CA GLU A 230 -28.80 11.70 4.14
C GLU A 230 -29.75 12.83 3.77
N GLN A 231 -30.28 13.55 4.76
CA GLN A 231 -31.14 14.72 4.53
C GLN A 231 -30.37 15.84 3.81
N SER A 232 -29.13 16.11 4.22
CA SER A 232 -28.27 17.08 3.55
C SER A 232 -28.00 16.70 2.09
N LEU A 233 -27.72 15.41 1.82
CA LEU A 233 -27.47 14.94 0.45
C LEU A 233 -28.72 15.04 -0.43
N GLU A 234 -29.88 14.69 0.10
CA GLU A 234 -31.15 14.78 -0.64
C GLU A 234 -31.52 16.23 -0.94
N ALA A 235 -31.38 17.13 0.04
CA ALA A 235 -31.61 18.55 -0.16
C ALA A 235 -30.65 19.16 -1.19
N LEU A 236 -29.37 18.77 -1.18
CA LEU A 236 -28.38 19.19 -2.17
C LEU A 236 -28.79 18.75 -3.59
N LYS A 237 -29.09 17.46 -3.79
CA LYS A 237 -29.54 16.92 -5.09
C LYS A 237 -30.79 17.62 -5.60
N SER A 238 -31.78 17.79 -4.72
CA SER A 238 -33.02 18.53 -5.03
C SER A 238 -32.74 19.98 -5.41
N SER A 239 -31.82 20.65 -4.71
CA SER A 239 -31.45 22.04 -4.98
C SER A 239 -30.76 22.20 -6.34
N VAL A 240 -29.85 21.29 -6.71
CA VAL A 240 -29.22 21.28 -8.05
C VAL A 240 -30.29 21.22 -9.14
N ALA A 241 -31.27 20.33 -9.00
CA ALA A 241 -32.38 20.21 -9.96
C ALA A 241 -33.23 21.50 -10.02
N ARG A 242 -33.55 22.12 -8.88
CA ARG A 242 -34.33 23.36 -8.80
C ARG A 242 -33.59 24.56 -9.41
N PHE A 243 -32.31 24.75 -9.10
CA PHE A 243 -31.51 25.81 -9.74
C PHE A 243 -31.50 25.66 -11.27
N LYS A 244 -31.36 24.42 -11.77
CA LYS A 244 -31.43 24.13 -13.21
C LYS A 244 -32.79 24.50 -13.81
N GLN A 245 -33.90 24.24 -13.13
CA GLN A 245 -35.24 24.66 -13.57
C GLN A 245 -35.36 26.19 -13.69
N HIS A 246 -34.67 26.91 -12.81
CA HIS A 246 -34.58 28.37 -12.86
C HIS A 246 -33.46 28.87 -13.78
N GLY A 247 -32.84 28.03 -14.59
CA GLY A 247 -31.81 28.44 -15.56
C GLY A 247 -30.48 28.88 -14.93
N ILE A 248 -30.15 28.38 -13.75
CA ILE A 248 -28.85 28.54 -13.11
C ILE A 248 -28.15 27.17 -13.07
N THR A 249 -26.90 27.11 -13.49
CA THR A 249 -26.06 25.92 -13.37
C THR A 249 -25.50 25.86 -11.95
N ALA A 250 -25.97 24.89 -11.17
CA ALA A 250 -25.46 24.61 -9.83
C ALA A 250 -24.32 23.59 -9.90
N GLU A 251 -23.18 23.91 -9.30
CA GLU A 251 -22.01 23.04 -9.16
C GLU A 251 -21.90 22.51 -7.74
N ASN A 252 -21.43 21.28 -7.60
CA ASN A 252 -21.02 20.73 -6.33
C ASN A 252 -19.91 19.69 -6.52
N ALA A 253 -18.77 19.89 -5.87
CA ALA A 253 -17.61 19.01 -6.01
C ALA A 253 -17.92 17.52 -5.72
N GLU A 254 -18.82 17.21 -4.78
CA GLU A 254 -19.16 15.82 -4.46
C GLU A 254 -20.10 15.18 -5.51
N LEU A 255 -21.09 15.92 -6.01
CA LEU A 255 -22.07 15.42 -6.99
C LEU A 255 -21.53 15.40 -8.42
N ASP A 256 -20.63 16.33 -8.75
CA ASP A 256 -20.03 16.46 -10.08
C ASP A 256 -18.89 15.44 -10.31
N THR A 257 -18.47 14.73 -9.25
CA THR A 257 -17.46 13.68 -9.36
C THR A 257 -18.05 12.44 -10.06
N ILE A 258 -17.67 12.22 -11.31
CA ILE A 258 -18.05 11.03 -12.08
C ILE A 258 -17.28 9.81 -11.52
N VAL A 259 -17.97 8.96 -10.77
CA VAL A 259 -17.42 7.67 -10.34
C VAL A 259 -17.68 6.64 -11.44
N HIS A 260 -16.66 6.38 -12.27
CA HIS A 260 -16.68 5.22 -13.16
C HIS A 260 -16.55 3.94 -12.33
N LYS A 261 -17.44 2.98 -12.56
CA LYS A 261 -17.40 1.65 -11.92
C LYS A 261 -17.21 0.58 -12.99
N ALA A 262 -16.18 -0.24 -12.81
CA ALA A 262 -15.89 -1.34 -13.70
C ALA A 262 -17.03 -2.38 -13.68
N THR A 263 -17.37 -2.90 -14.86
CA THR A 263 -18.28 -4.03 -15.00
C THR A 263 -17.49 -5.34 -15.15
N PHE A 264 -17.93 -6.37 -14.43
CA PHE A 264 -17.34 -7.71 -14.46
C PHE A 264 -18.36 -8.74 -14.95
N THR A 265 -17.88 -9.78 -15.62
CA THR A 265 -18.74 -10.89 -16.07
C THR A 265 -19.27 -11.66 -14.87
N ARG A 266 -20.40 -12.38 -15.07
CA ARG A 266 -20.95 -13.28 -14.03
C ARG A 266 -19.95 -14.37 -13.62
N ARG A 267 -19.09 -14.82 -14.54
CA ARG A 267 -18.05 -15.82 -14.27
C ARG A 267 -17.03 -15.29 -13.25
N VAL A 268 -16.48 -14.10 -13.48
CA VAL A 268 -15.54 -13.43 -12.56
C VAL A 268 -16.16 -13.30 -11.16
N GLN A 269 -17.41 -12.86 -11.08
CA GLN A 269 -18.14 -12.75 -9.81
C GLN A 269 -18.32 -14.09 -9.10
N ARG A 270 -18.66 -15.17 -9.83
CA ARG A 270 -18.79 -16.52 -9.25
C ARG A 270 -17.45 -17.06 -8.75
N VAL A 271 -16.37 -16.88 -9.51
CA VAL A 271 -15.02 -17.31 -9.12
C VAL A 271 -14.56 -16.56 -7.88
N GLN A 272 -14.68 -15.23 -7.87
CA GLN A 272 -14.34 -14.41 -6.70
C GLN A 272 -15.14 -14.83 -5.46
N LYS A 273 -16.46 -15.00 -5.60
CA LYS A 273 -17.32 -15.46 -4.50
C LYS A 273 -16.83 -16.81 -3.96
N ALA A 274 -16.55 -17.76 -4.83
CA ALA A 274 -16.15 -19.09 -4.43
C ALA A 274 -14.74 -19.14 -3.78
N ILE A 275 -13.84 -18.24 -4.14
CA ILE A 275 -12.56 -18.03 -3.42
C ILE A 275 -12.84 -17.45 -2.03
N ARG A 276 -13.62 -16.36 -1.94
CA ARG A 276 -13.92 -15.67 -0.67
C ARG A 276 -14.68 -16.52 0.34
N GLU A 277 -15.53 -17.42 -0.14
CA GLU A 277 -16.29 -18.38 0.68
C GLU A 277 -15.48 -19.64 1.03
N SER A 278 -14.32 -19.86 0.38
CA SER A 278 -13.48 -21.01 0.67
C SER A 278 -12.81 -20.88 2.04
N PRO A 279 -12.71 -21.98 2.82
CA PRO A 279 -12.02 -21.93 4.09
C PRO A 279 -10.52 -21.70 3.92
N ARG A 280 -10.01 -20.68 4.61
CA ARG A 280 -8.56 -20.42 4.75
C ARG A 280 -7.92 -21.59 5.48
N SER A 281 -7.03 -22.32 4.82
CA SER A 281 -6.50 -23.58 5.35
C SER A 281 -4.98 -23.64 5.36
N VAL A 282 -4.42 -24.56 6.14
CA VAL A 282 -3.02 -25.00 6.00
C VAL A 282 -2.98 -26.21 5.06
N CYS A 283 -2.04 -26.24 4.12
CA CYS A 283 -1.81 -27.39 3.24
C CYS A 283 -0.44 -28.02 3.51
N PHE A 284 -0.44 -29.34 3.76
CA PHE A 284 0.79 -30.13 4.00
C PHE A 284 1.17 -31.04 2.82
N GLU A 285 0.47 -30.98 1.70
CA GLU A 285 0.72 -31.86 0.55
C GLU A 285 2.16 -31.73 0.05
N VAL A 286 2.57 -30.50 -0.23
CA VAL A 286 3.90 -30.20 -0.77
C VAL A 286 4.96 -30.56 0.28
N ALA A 287 4.78 -30.13 1.53
CA ALA A 287 5.67 -30.49 2.65
C ALA A 287 5.85 -32.01 2.81
N ARG A 288 4.77 -32.78 2.66
CA ARG A 288 4.80 -34.25 2.71
C ARG A 288 5.61 -34.82 1.54
N LEU A 289 5.34 -34.39 0.30
CA LEU A 289 6.04 -34.87 -0.90
C LEU A 289 7.55 -34.56 -0.85
N LYS A 290 7.91 -33.34 -0.43
CA LYS A 290 9.31 -32.94 -0.21
C LYS A 290 9.99 -33.83 0.82
N THR A 291 9.32 -34.04 1.96
CA THR A 291 9.84 -34.90 3.04
C THR A 291 10.01 -36.35 2.61
N GLU A 292 9.05 -36.92 1.88
CA GLU A 292 9.12 -38.29 1.36
C GLU A 292 10.28 -38.46 0.38
N TYR A 293 10.47 -37.50 -0.52
CA TYR A 293 11.60 -37.49 -1.45
C TYR A 293 12.94 -37.51 -0.70
N TYR A 294 13.16 -36.59 0.25
CA TYR A 294 14.44 -36.52 0.97
C TYR A 294 14.68 -37.71 1.89
N LYS A 295 13.64 -38.25 2.54
CA LYS A 295 13.77 -39.48 3.35
C LYS A 295 14.22 -40.68 2.51
N LYS A 296 13.77 -40.75 1.25
CA LYS A 296 14.11 -41.84 0.34
C LYS A 296 15.50 -41.67 -0.29
N HIS A 297 15.91 -40.45 -0.61
CA HIS A 297 17.11 -40.20 -1.42
C HIS A 297 18.30 -39.60 -0.65
N GLY A 298 18.12 -39.14 0.59
CA GLY A 298 19.18 -38.52 1.39
C GLY A 298 19.57 -37.13 0.90
N PHE A 299 20.82 -36.70 1.14
CA PHE A 299 21.37 -35.39 0.71
C PHE A 299 22.76 -35.52 0.04
N THR A 300 23.01 -36.63 -0.67
CA THR A 300 24.35 -36.95 -1.22
C THR A 300 24.57 -36.41 -2.63
N LYS A 301 23.50 -36.09 -3.37
CA LYS A 301 23.58 -35.54 -4.73
C LYS A 301 24.01 -34.07 -4.72
N PRO A 302 24.63 -33.57 -5.82
CA PRO A 302 24.88 -32.15 -6.00
C PRO A 302 23.61 -31.32 -5.79
N THR A 303 23.72 -30.20 -5.08
CA THR A 303 22.55 -29.41 -4.65
C THR A 303 21.62 -29.03 -5.80
N PRO A 304 22.08 -28.49 -6.97
CA PRO A 304 21.18 -28.13 -8.06
C PRO A 304 20.37 -29.32 -8.60
N ILE A 305 21.00 -30.47 -8.81
CA ILE A 305 20.32 -31.69 -9.27
C ILE A 305 19.33 -32.17 -8.21
N HIS A 306 19.75 -32.19 -6.94
CA HIS A 306 18.94 -32.67 -5.84
C HIS A 306 17.67 -31.82 -5.62
N ARG A 307 17.80 -30.50 -5.74
CA ARG A 307 16.68 -29.55 -5.65
C ARG A 307 15.74 -29.69 -6.84
N ALA A 308 16.27 -29.91 -8.05
CA ALA A 308 15.51 -30.12 -9.26
C ALA A 308 14.69 -31.43 -9.22
N GLU A 309 15.31 -32.54 -8.86
CA GLU A 309 14.62 -33.82 -8.69
C GLU A 309 13.51 -33.74 -7.63
N ARG A 310 13.74 -33.01 -6.54
CA ARG A 310 12.72 -32.76 -5.50
C ARG A 310 11.54 -31.98 -6.06
N LEU A 311 11.79 -30.91 -6.82
CA LEU A 311 10.72 -30.14 -7.46
C LEU A 311 9.96 -31.01 -8.47
N ALA A 312 10.67 -31.77 -9.30
CA ALA A 312 10.07 -32.71 -10.25
C ALA A 312 9.18 -33.73 -9.54
N HIS A 313 9.62 -34.28 -8.41
CA HIS A 313 8.82 -35.19 -7.60
C HIS A 313 7.54 -34.52 -7.09
N VAL A 314 7.62 -33.27 -6.60
CA VAL A 314 6.43 -32.52 -6.17
C VAL A 314 5.47 -32.32 -7.33
N LEU A 315 5.94 -31.77 -8.46
CA LEU A 315 5.09 -31.47 -9.62
C LEU A 315 4.46 -32.73 -10.23
N GLN A 316 5.16 -33.87 -10.20
CA GLN A 316 4.64 -35.15 -10.70
C GLN A 316 3.53 -35.74 -9.82
N HIS A 317 3.58 -35.53 -8.50
CA HIS A 317 2.70 -36.22 -7.54
C HIS A 317 1.66 -35.32 -6.87
N LYS A 318 1.80 -33.99 -6.98
CA LYS A 318 0.83 -33.03 -6.46
C LYS A 318 -0.55 -33.27 -7.07
N THR A 319 -1.61 -33.12 -6.27
CA THR A 319 -3.00 -33.22 -6.73
C THR A 319 -3.28 -32.18 -7.83
N VAL A 320 -3.92 -32.63 -8.90
CA VAL A 320 -4.46 -31.78 -9.98
C VAL A 320 -5.94 -31.53 -9.68
N LYS A 321 -6.31 -30.25 -9.56
CA LYS A 321 -7.70 -29.81 -9.39
C LYS A 321 -8.03 -28.72 -10.40
N ILE A 322 -9.21 -28.85 -10.99
CA ILE A 322 -9.81 -27.88 -11.90
C ILE A 322 -11.16 -27.50 -11.29
N TYR A 323 -11.31 -26.24 -10.90
CA TYR A 323 -12.54 -25.75 -10.29
C TYR A 323 -13.56 -25.33 -11.35
N PRO A 324 -14.87 -25.30 -11.01
CA PRO A 324 -15.89 -24.77 -11.91
C PRO A 324 -15.57 -23.35 -12.36
N ASP A 325 -16.02 -22.98 -13.57
CA ASP A 325 -15.87 -21.66 -14.20
C ASP A 325 -14.43 -21.24 -14.56
N GLU A 326 -13.39 -21.99 -14.18
CA GLU A 326 -12.01 -21.63 -14.50
C GLU A 326 -11.74 -21.63 -16.01
N LEU A 327 -10.95 -20.63 -16.44
CA LEU A 327 -10.31 -20.56 -17.76
C LEU A 327 -8.78 -20.67 -17.66
N LEU A 328 -8.20 -20.46 -16.48
CA LEU A 328 -6.78 -20.64 -16.18
C LEU A 328 -6.65 -21.70 -15.09
N VAL A 329 -5.93 -22.78 -15.37
CA VAL A 329 -5.82 -23.95 -14.48
C VAL A 329 -4.45 -24.04 -13.83
N GLY A 330 -4.39 -24.80 -12.73
CA GLY A 330 -3.23 -24.87 -11.85
C GLY A 330 -3.66 -24.56 -10.43
N ASN A 331 -3.51 -25.51 -9.49
CA ASN A 331 -3.78 -25.27 -8.08
C ASN A 331 -2.46 -25.09 -7.28
N PHE A 332 -2.33 -23.97 -6.55
CA PHE A 332 -1.20 -23.72 -5.65
C PHE A 332 -1.09 -24.81 -4.57
N THR A 333 -2.23 -25.20 -3.98
CA THR A 333 -2.30 -26.22 -2.93
C THR A 333 -3.38 -27.26 -3.23
N SER A 334 -3.45 -28.36 -2.48
CA SER A 334 -4.56 -29.32 -2.60
C SER A 334 -5.92 -28.76 -2.12
N LYS A 335 -5.94 -27.56 -1.55
CA LYS A 335 -7.13 -26.82 -1.10
C LYS A 335 -7.25 -25.54 -1.92
N ARG A 336 -8.47 -24.99 -2.06
CA ARG A 336 -8.69 -23.82 -2.93
C ARG A 336 -8.01 -22.56 -2.41
N VAL A 337 -8.12 -22.28 -1.11
CA VAL A 337 -7.47 -21.12 -0.48
C VAL A 337 -6.66 -21.62 0.71
N ALA A 338 -5.34 -21.71 0.55
CA ALA A 338 -4.48 -22.21 1.61
C ALA A 338 -3.03 -21.77 1.47
N GLY A 339 -2.35 -21.71 2.61
CA GLY A 339 -0.91 -21.51 2.67
C GLY A 339 -0.15 -22.82 2.86
N GLN A 340 1.10 -22.83 2.42
CA GLN A 340 2.01 -23.96 2.57
C GLN A 340 2.85 -23.80 3.85
N VAL A 341 3.30 -24.91 4.42
CA VAL A 341 4.35 -24.89 5.44
C VAL A 341 5.69 -25.08 4.74
N TRP A 342 6.68 -24.27 5.10
CA TRP A 342 8.03 -24.30 4.51
C TRP A 342 9.02 -25.04 5.39
N GLU A 343 8.77 -26.33 5.57
CA GLU A 343 9.47 -27.20 6.52
C GLU A 343 10.99 -27.22 6.34
N GLU A 344 11.47 -27.05 5.10
CA GLU A 344 12.90 -27.07 4.77
C GLU A 344 13.66 -25.88 5.32
N HIS A 345 12.96 -24.78 5.61
CA HIS A 345 13.59 -23.54 6.06
C HIS A 345 13.27 -23.28 7.53
N HIS A 346 12.12 -22.65 7.76
CA HIS A 346 11.63 -22.22 9.05
C HIS A 346 10.40 -23.01 9.51
N GLY A 347 9.72 -23.71 8.59
CA GLY A 347 8.49 -24.45 8.87
C GLY A 347 8.64 -25.62 9.84
N SER A 348 9.87 -26.03 10.18
CA SER A 348 10.11 -26.93 11.33
C SER A 348 9.66 -26.28 12.66
N LEU A 349 9.66 -24.94 12.77
CA LEU A 349 9.13 -24.22 13.93
C LEU A 349 7.60 -24.16 13.98
N ALA A 350 6.90 -24.66 12.96
CA ALA A 350 5.44 -24.70 12.96
C ALA A 350 4.85 -25.53 14.11
N ILE A 351 5.66 -26.39 14.75
CA ILE A 351 5.30 -27.07 16.00
C ILE A 351 4.82 -26.11 17.10
N MET A 352 5.29 -24.86 17.10
CA MET A 352 4.99 -23.87 18.13
C MET A 352 3.62 -23.20 17.96
N PHE A 353 3.05 -23.20 16.75
CA PHE A 353 1.78 -22.49 16.47
C PHE A 353 0.66 -23.39 15.95
N LEU A 354 0.98 -24.55 15.34
CA LEU A 354 -0.03 -25.51 14.86
C LEU A 354 -1.02 -26.00 15.93
N PRO A 355 -0.67 -26.11 17.24
CA PRO A 355 -1.67 -26.46 18.25
C PRO A 355 -2.84 -25.46 18.30
N GLY A 356 -2.53 -24.16 18.13
CA GLY A 356 -3.46 -23.03 18.24
C GLY A 356 -3.98 -22.49 16.91
N ILE A 357 -3.49 -22.99 15.76
CA ILE A 357 -3.74 -22.40 14.43
C ILE A 357 -5.23 -22.20 14.08
N THR A 358 -6.12 -23.07 14.55
CA THR A 358 -7.57 -22.98 14.29
C THR A 358 -8.30 -21.94 15.17
N ARG A 359 -7.62 -21.36 16.16
CA ARG A 359 -8.19 -20.42 17.14
C ARG A 359 -7.38 -19.13 17.31
N GLN A 360 -6.25 -19.03 16.62
CA GLN A 360 -5.38 -17.87 16.74
C GLN A 360 -6.04 -16.61 16.16
N LYS A 361 -5.57 -15.45 16.62
CA LYS A 361 -6.03 -14.12 16.16
C LYS A 361 -4.83 -13.32 15.62
N PRO A 362 -5.01 -12.42 14.65
CA PRO A 362 -6.29 -12.02 14.04
C PRO A 362 -6.85 -13.03 13.03
N VAL A 363 -6.01 -13.90 12.45
CA VAL A 363 -6.42 -14.84 11.40
C VAL A 363 -6.25 -16.29 11.85
N SER A 364 -7.31 -17.08 11.78
CA SER A 364 -7.28 -18.52 12.01
C SER A 364 -7.26 -19.31 10.70
N PHE A 365 -6.67 -20.50 10.74
CA PHE A 365 -6.60 -21.41 9.59
C PHE A 365 -7.21 -22.77 9.93
N GLN A 366 -7.92 -23.35 8.98
CA GLN A 366 -8.40 -24.72 9.07
C GLN A 366 -7.25 -25.71 8.89
N CYS A 367 -7.20 -26.68 9.80
CA CYS A 367 -6.21 -27.74 9.83
C CYS A 367 -6.80 -28.90 10.62
N THR A 368 -7.00 -30.05 9.95
CA THR A 368 -7.63 -31.23 10.57
C THR A 368 -6.70 -31.89 11.58
N PHE A 369 -7.25 -32.75 12.43
CA PHE A 369 -6.44 -33.48 13.40
C PHE A 369 -5.40 -34.38 12.71
N ASP A 370 -5.80 -35.11 11.66
CA ASP A 370 -4.90 -36.00 10.91
C ASP A 370 -3.78 -35.24 10.20
N GLU A 371 -4.07 -34.04 9.67
CA GLU A 371 -3.06 -33.15 9.09
C GLU A 371 -2.01 -32.72 10.12
N ARG A 372 -2.43 -32.44 11.36
CA ARG A 372 -1.51 -32.15 12.46
C ARG A 372 -0.67 -33.36 12.84
N LEU A 373 -1.26 -34.55 12.93
CA LEU A 373 -0.53 -35.78 13.23
C LEU A 373 0.48 -36.09 12.12
N LEU A 374 0.10 -35.92 10.85
CA LEU A 374 1.00 -36.04 9.71
C LEU A 374 2.21 -35.10 9.89
N PHE A 375 1.97 -33.84 10.23
CA PHE A 375 3.06 -32.90 10.48
C PHE A 375 3.96 -33.37 11.63
N TYR A 376 3.40 -33.63 12.82
CA TYR A 376 4.19 -33.95 14.02
C TYR A 376 4.97 -35.26 13.92
N PHE A 377 4.42 -36.29 13.27
CA PHE A 377 5.03 -37.62 13.24
C PHE A 377 5.77 -37.93 11.94
N LYS A 378 5.44 -37.28 10.82
CA LYS A 378 6.06 -37.59 9.52
C LYS A 378 6.91 -36.46 8.96
N ILE A 379 6.57 -35.19 9.19
CA ILE A 379 7.29 -34.04 8.61
C ILE A 379 8.30 -33.49 9.62
N PHE A 380 7.82 -32.96 10.75
CA PHE A 380 8.62 -32.24 11.75
C PHE A 380 9.90 -32.97 12.18
N PRO A 381 9.88 -34.27 12.58
CA PRO A 381 11.08 -34.91 13.14
C PRO A 381 12.26 -34.98 12.15
N PHE A 382 11.96 -35.05 10.85
CA PHE A 382 12.99 -35.05 9.82
C PHE A 382 13.64 -33.67 9.68
N TRP A 383 12.84 -32.61 9.71
CA TRP A 383 13.33 -31.25 9.47
C TRP A 383 13.97 -30.57 10.67
N VAL A 384 13.78 -31.09 11.89
CA VAL A 384 14.52 -30.64 13.08
C VAL A 384 16.04 -30.68 12.86
N LYS A 385 16.57 -31.63 12.08
CA LYS A 385 18.01 -31.75 11.82
C LYS A 385 18.44 -31.25 10.44
N ASN A 386 17.50 -31.13 9.49
CA ASN A 386 17.82 -30.91 8.08
C ASN A 386 17.40 -29.54 7.54
N SER A 387 16.69 -28.74 8.33
CA SER A 387 16.21 -27.41 7.92
C SER A 387 17.30 -26.35 7.89
N LEU A 388 17.04 -25.23 7.18
CA LEU A 388 17.94 -24.08 7.11
C LEU A 388 18.31 -23.58 8.50
N ILE A 389 17.34 -23.41 9.39
CA ILE A 389 17.60 -22.90 10.74
C ILE A 389 18.59 -23.78 11.51
N SER A 390 18.49 -25.10 11.39
CA SER A 390 19.42 -26.04 12.04
C SER A 390 20.82 -26.02 11.43
N ARG A 391 20.94 -25.62 10.16
CA ARG A 391 22.22 -25.45 9.46
C ARG A 391 22.90 -24.13 9.82
N VAL A 392 22.13 -23.06 9.96
CA VAL A 392 22.62 -21.74 10.40
C VAL A 392 23.00 -21.77 11.89
N TYR A 393 22.20 -22.44 12.72
CA TYR A 393 22.40 -22.55 14.16
C TYR A 393 22.56 -24.00 14.63
N PRO A 394 23.70 -24.66 14.34
CA PRO A 394 23.89 -26.08 14.60
C PRO A 394 24.03 -26.44 16.09
N ARG A 395 24.37 -25.46 16.94
CA ARG A 395 24.49 -25.66 18.39
C ARG A 395 23.18 -25.31 19.08
N PHE A 396 22.80 -26.10 20.08
CA PHE A 396 21.56 -25.89 20.84
C PHE A 396 21.41 -24.47 21.41
N TRP A 397 22.50 -23.90 21.95
CA TRP A 397 22.48 -22.56 22.53
C TRP A 397 22.31 -21.45 21.48
N ASP A 398 22.90 -21.62 20.30
CA ASP A 398 22.77 -20.67 19.18
C ASP A 398 21.34 -20.72 18.62
N PHE A 399 20.76 -21.91 18.52
CA PHE A 399 19.36 -22.10 18.13
C PHE A 399 18.39 -21.45 19.12
N LEU A 400 18.59 -21.67 20.43
CA LEU A 400 17.77 -21.02 21.46
C LEU A 400 17.88 -19.49 21.43
N GLU A 401 19.05 -18.95 21.08
CA GLU A 401 19.23 -17.52 20.89
C GLU A 401 18.43 -16.98 19.71
N SER A 402 18.50 -17.65 18.56
CA SER A 402 17.66 -17.32 17.40
C SER A 402 16.18 -17.33 17.75
N VAL A 403 15.70 -18.38 18.42
CA VAL A 403 14.29 -18.48 18.86
C VAL A 403 13.93 -17.34 19.82
N ALA A 404 14.81 -16.99 20.76
CA ALA A 404 14.54 -15.89 21.69
C ALA A 404 14.44 -14.53 20.97
N ARG A 405 15.33 -14.24 20.00
CA ARG A 405 15.28 -13.03 19.16
C ARG A 405 13.98 -12.98 18.35
N MET A 406 13.68 -14.08 17.65
CA MET A 406 12.47 -14.23 16.85
C MET A 406 11.19 -14.19 17.67
N SER A 407 11.23 -14.46 18.98
CA SER A 407 10.06 -14.35 19.84
C SER A 407 9.80 -12.94 20.39
N GLU A 408 10.75 -12.02 20.16
CA GLU A 408 10.66 -10.64 20.63
C GLU A 408 10.36 -9.67 19.48
N LEU A 409 11.00 -9.87 18.32
CA LEU A 409 10.80 -9.12 17.05
C LEU A 409 10.77 -7.60 17.18
N ASN A 410 11.45 -7.04 18.19
CA ASN A 410 11.40 -5.61 18.49
C ASN A 410 12.69 -4.86 18.11
N VAL A 411 13.85 -5.52 18.06
CA VAL A 411 15.13 -4.92 17.67
C VAL A 411 15.35 -5.03 16.16
N GLY A 412 14.89 -6.12 15.56
CA GLY A 412 15.04 -6.46 14.16
C GLY A 412 14.71 -7.93 13.92
N PHE A 413 14.71 -8.35 12.66
CA PHE A 413 14.50 -9.72 12.24
C PHE A 413 15.14 -9.99 10.87
N ASN A 414 15.32 -11.26 10.53
CA ASN A 414 15.88 -11.69 9.25
C ASN A 414 14.82 -12.49 8.48
N ASN A 415 14.32 -11.94 7.38
CA ASN A 415 13.26 -12.57 6.58
C ASN A 415 13.75 -13.84 5.87
N ASN A 416 15.02 -13.84 5.47
CA ASN A 416 15.58 -14.92 4.68
C ASN A 416 15.83 -16.21 5.44
N GLY A 417 15.56 -16.25 6.74
CA GLY A 417 15.46 -17.52 7.43
C GLY A 417 14.31 -18.40 6.89
N SER A 418 13.29 -17.83 6.23
CA SER A 418 12.26 -18.60 5.52
C SER A 418 12.66 -19.04 4.11
N SER A 419 13.38 -18.21 3.36
CA SER A 419 14.01 -18.43 2.04
C SER A 419 14.36 -17.04 1.52
N ILE A 420 15.31 -16.92 0.59
CA ILE A 420 15.36 -15.71 -0.23
C ILE A 420 14.17 -15.76 -1.19
N ALA A 421 13.32 -14.74 -1.11
CA ALA A 421 12.18 -14.50 -1.98
C ALA A 421 12.32 -13.07 -2.53
N HIS A 422 11.25 -12.33 -2.82
CA HIS A 422 11.35 -10.97 -3.38
C HIS A 422 12.15 -10.93 -4.69
N PHE A 423 11.59 -11.47 -5.77
CA PHE A 423 12.18 -11.29 -7.10
C PHE A 423 11.12 -11.32 -8.20
N ILE A 424 11.52 -10.85 -9.37
CA ILE A 424 10.78 -10.99 -10.63
C ILE A 424 11.64 -11.85 -11.54
N VAL A 425 11.05 -12.94 -12.04
CA VAL A 425 11.67 -13.72 -13.12
C VAL A 425 11.38 -13.06 -14.46
N ASN A 426 12.22 -13.32 -15.47
CA ASN A 426 11.93 -12.88 -16.81
C ASN A 426 10.84 -13.76 -17.45
N PHE A 427 9.58 -13.32 -17.34
CA PHE A 427 8.44 -14.01 -17.94
C PHE A 427 8.46 -14.00 -19.48
N GLU A 428 9.03 -12.97 -20.12
CA GLU A 428 9.14 -12.93 -21.58
C GLU A 428 9.89 -14.15 -22.11
N ARG A 429 10.96 -14.60 -21.42
CA ARG A 429 11.71 -15.81 -21.81
C ARG A 429 10.82 -17.05 -21.92
N ILE A 430 9.96 -17.33 -20.92
CA ILE A 430 9.09 -18.51 -20.99
C ILE A 430 8.01 -18.36 -22.06
N LEU A 431 7.58 -17.12 -22.34
CA LEU A 431 6.56 -16.85 -23.34
C LEU A 431 7.08 -16.89 -24.78
N GLU A 432 8.33 -16.48 -25.01
CA GLU A 432 8.97 -16.39 -26.32
C GLU A 432 9.70 -17.67 -26.74
N LEU A 433 10.25 -18.42 -25.79
CA LEU A 433 11.06 -19.62 -26.07
C LEU A 433 10.34 -20.92 -25.68
N GLY A 434 9.41 -20.85 -24.72
CA GLY A 434 8.94 -22.04 -23.99
C GLY A 434 10.08 -22.72 -23.22
N THR A 435 9.78 -23.78 -22.50
CA THR A 435 10.82 -24.60 -21.85
C THR A 435 11.75 -25.23 -22.88
N THR A 436 11.23 -25.62 -24.06
CA THR A 436 12.02 -26.25 -25.13
C THR A 436 13.17 -25.34 -25.59
N GLY A 437 12.88 -24.08 -25.92
CA GLY A 437 13.91 -23.14 -26.37
C GLY A 437 14.91 -22.78 -25.27
N ILE A 438 14.45 -22.66 -24.01
CA ILE A 438 15.34 -22.43 -22.87
C ILE A 438 16.27 -23.64 -22.64
N ILE A 439 15.75 -24.87 -22.75
CA ILE A 439 16.56 -26.09 -22.64
C ILE A 439 17.62 -26.15 -23.75
N GLU A 440 17.28 -25.79 -24.98
CA GLU A 440 18.23 -25.73 -26.09
C GLU A 440 19.34 -24.69 -25.84
N GLU A 441 18.97 -23.50 -25.36
CA GLU A 441 19.92 -22.45 -24.95
C GLU A 441 20.86 -22.97 -23.84
N ILE A 442 20.32 -23.62 -22.81
CA ILE A 442 21.11 -24.20 -21.72
C ILE A 442 22.06 -25.28 -22.23
N LYS A 443 21.61 -26.19 -23.10
CA LYS A 443 22.46 -27.25 -23.68
C LYS A 443 23.60 -26.67 -24.51
N ALA A 444 23.32 -25.63 -25.30
CA ALA A 444 24.36 -24.93 -26.08
C ALA A 444 25.40 -24.27 -25.16
N LEU A 445 24.96 -23.57 -24.10
CA LEU A 445 25.85 -22.96 -23.11
C LEU A 445 26.65 -24.01 -22.32
N GLN A 446 25.99 -25.11 -21.94
CA GLN A 446 26.61 -26.24 -21.25
C GLN A 446 27.78 -26.81 -22.06
N ALA A 447 27.59 -26.99 -23.37
CA ALA A 447 28.64 -27.46 -24.28
C ALA A 447 29.74 -26.42 -24.50
N ALA A 448 29.37 -25.14 -24.64
CA ALA A 448 30.31 -24.04 -24.89
C ALA A 448 31.17 -23.68 -23.65
N LYS A 449 30.68 -23.95 -22.44
CA LYS A 449 31.34 -23.57 -21.17
C LYS A 449 31.54 -24.79 -20.25
N PRO A 450 32.43 -25.74 -20.59
CA PRO A 450 32.66 -26.94 -19.79
C PRO A 450 33.20 -26.65 -18.38
N GLY A 451 33.84 -25.48 -18.16
CA GLY A 451 34.34 -25.04 -16.86
C GLY A 451 33.27 -24.48 -15.91
N ASN A 452 32.06 -24.22 -16.40
CA ASN A 452 30.94 -23.81 -15.56
C ASN A 452 30.35 -25.01 -14.78
N ASN A 453 29.54 -24.74 -13.76
CA ASN A 453 28.90 -25.78 -12.97
C ASN A 453 27.94 -26.62 -13.84
N GLN A 454 28.37 -27.83 -14.20
CA GLN A 454 27.60 -28.73 -15.06
C GLN A 454 26.34 -29.27 -14.37
N ASP A 455 26.36 -29.38 -13.04
CA ASP A 455 25.22 -29.86 -12.27
C ASP A 455 24.12 -28.80 -12.18
N PHE A 456 24.49 -27.50 -12.18
CA PHE A 456 23.55 -26.40 -12.32
C PHE A 456 22.75 -26.52 -13.62
N TYR A 457 23.42 -26.66 -14.77
CA TYR A 457 22.74 -26.78 -16.07
C TYR A 457 21.82 -28.00 -16.14
N LYS A 458 22.29 -29.16 -15.64
CA LYS A 458 21.45 -30.37 -15.56
C LYS A 458 20.21 -30.14 -14.68
N GLY A 459 20.39 -29.54 -13.51
CA GLY A 459 19.29 -29.22 -12.60
C GLY A 459 18.26 -28.29 -13.25
N ALA A 460 18.72 -27.24 -13.94
CA ALA A 460 17.84 -26.30 -14.63
C ALA A 460 17.02 -26.99 -15.74
N ILE A 461 17.65 -27.84 -16.56
CA ILE A 461 16.95 -28.63 -17.59
C ILE A 461 15.89 -29.54 -16.96
N MET A 462 16.23 -30.26 -15.88
CA MET A 462 15.30 -31.16 -15.20
C MET A 462 14.07 -30.41 -14.62
N CYS A 463 14.27 -29.20 -14.10
CA CYS A 463 13.16 -28.36 -13.63
C CYS A 463 12.23 -27.94 -14.77
N LEU A 464 12.78 -27.57 -15.92
CA LEU A 464 12.01 -27.17 -17.11
C LEU A 464 11.23 -28.36 -17.67
N GLU A 465 11.85 -29.53 -17.78
CA GLU A 465 11.18 -30.78 -18.20
C GLU A 465 10.06 -31.19 -17.21
N ALA A 466 10.28 -30.98 -15.90
CA ALA A 466 9.25 -31.23 -14.90
C ALA A 466 8.05 -30.28 -15.02
N LEU A 467 8.29 -29.03 -15.40
CA LEU A 467 7.25 -28.05 -15.66
C LEU A 467 6.39 -28.47 -16.88
N GLU A 468 7.01 -28.97 -17.95
CA GLU A 468 6.31 -29.55 -19.11
C GLU A 468 5.42 -30.74 -18.71
N ALA A 469 6.01 -31.69 -17.96
CA ALA A 469 5.31 -32.88 -17.51
C ALA A 469 4.11 -32.52 -16.62
N TRP A 470 4.22 -31.45 -15.84
CA TRP A 470 3.14 -30.99 -14.98
C TRP A 470 1.98 -30.38 -15.77
N ALA A 471 2.27 -29.53 -16.75
CA ALA A 471 1.24 -28.95 -17.64
C ALA A 471 0.46 -30.04 -18.39
N LYS A 472 1.17 -31.08 -18.87
CA LYS A 472 0.56 -32.24 -19.53
C LYS A 472 -0.46 -32.97 -18.64
N ARG A 473 -0.21 -33.08 -17.33
CA ARG A 473 -1.19 -33.68 -16.39
C ARG A 473 -2.50 -32.90 -16.34
N TYR A 474 -2.46 -31.58 -16.53
CA TYR A 474 -3.68 -30.77 -16.64
C TYR A 474 -4.35 -30.93 -18.01
N ALA A 475 -3.59 -31.03 -19.09
CA ALA A 475 -4.14 -31.31 -20.41
C ALA A 475 -4.92 -32.64 -20.42
N GLU A 476 -4.36 -33.69 -19.80
CA GLU A 476 -5.00 -35.01 -19.65
C GLU A 476 -6.28 -34.94 -18.78
N ALA A 477 -6.22 -34.21 -17.65
CA ALA A 477 -7.37 -34.02 -16.77
C ALA A 477 -8.50 -33.23 -17.46
N LEU A 478 -8.17 -32.15 -18.17
CA LEU A 478 -9.12 -31.35 -18.94
C LEU A 478 -9.75 -32.15 -20.07
N THR A 479 -8.97 -32.98 -20.78
CA THR A 479 -9.49 -33.87 -21.83
C THR A 479 -10.51 -34.86 -21.25
N THR A 480 -10.19 -35.46 -20.10
CA THR A 480 -11.11 -36.37 -19.39
C THR A 480 -12.40 -35.64 -18.99
N MET A 481 -12.28 -34.42 -18.44
CA MET A 481 -13.44 -33.60 -18.07
C MET A 481 -14.28 -33.20 -19.29
N ALA A 482 -13.66 -32.84 -20.42
CA ALA A 482 -14.34 -32.49 -21.65
C ALA A 482 -15.20 -33.64 -22.19
N ILE A 483 -14.67 -34.87 -22.16
CA ILE A 483 -15.41 -36.07 -22.58
C ILE A 483 -16.66 -36.31 -21.73
N ALA A 484 -16.57 -36.01 -20.43
CA ALA A 484 -17.67 -36.19 -19.48
C ALA A 484 -18.63 -34.99 -19.40
N GLU A 485 -18.32 -33.86 -20.03
CA GLU A 485 -19.09 -32.62 -19.92
C GLU A 485 -20.35 -32.65 -20.79
N ALA A 486 -21.48 -32.32 -20.17
CA ALA A 486 -22.79 -32.33 -20.80
C ALA A 486 -23.11 -30.99 -21.48
N ASP A 487 -22.65 -29.86 -20.92
CA ASP A 487 -22.85 -28.54 -21.52
C ASP A 487 -21.90 -28.34 -22.72
N PRO A 488 -22.42 -28.20 -23.96
CA PRO A 488 -21.58 -28.02 -25.14
C PRO A 488 -20.66 -26.80 -25.06
N ALA A 489 -21.09 -25.71 -24.41
CA ALA A 489 -20.29 -24.51 -24.27
C ALA A 489 -19.10 -24.75 -23.34
N ARG A 490 -19.34 -25.32 -22.16
CA ARG A 490 -18.28 -25.68 -21.22
C ARG A 490 -17.34 -26.76 -21.78
N ARG A 491 -17.85 -27.75 -22.52
CA ARG A 491 -17.03 -28.76 -23.17
C ARG A 491 -16.01 -28.13 -24.13
N LEU A 492 -16.46 -27.19 -24.97
CA LEU A 492 -15.56 -26.48 -25.88
C LEU A 492 -14.49 -25.66 -25.14
N GLU A 493 -14.82 -25.08 -23.98
CA GLU A 493 -13.82 -24.40 -23.14
C GLU A 493 -12.78 -25.39 -22.61
N LEU A 494 -13.21 -26.55 -22.10
CA LEU A 494 -12.32 -27.58 -21.57
C LEU A 494 -11.39 -28.15 -22.66
N GLU A 495 -11.91 -28.40 -23.87
CA GLU A 495 -11.12 -28.83 -25.03
C GLU A 495 -10.07 -27.80 -25.41
N LYS A 496 -10.45 -26.50 -25.46
CA LYS A 496 -9.51 -25.42 -25.74
C LYS A 496 -8.44 -25.31 -24.65
N MET A 497 -8.83 -25.38 -23.38
CA MET A 497 -7.89 -25.35 -22.27
C MET A 497 -6.94 -26.55 -22.31
N ALA A 498 -7.42 -27.75 -22.66
CA ALA A 498 -6.58 -28.94 -22.83
C ALA A 498 -5.53 -28.71 -23.92
N ALA A 499 -5.93 -28.19 -25.08
CA ALA A 499 -5.01 -27.85 -26.17
C ALA A 499 -3.99 -26.76 -25.78
N ILE A 500 -4.41 -25.78 -24.98
CA ILE A 500 -3.52 -24.77 -24.41
C ILE A 500 -2.49 -25.42 -23.49
N CYS A 501 -2.91 -26.25 -22.53
CA CYS A 501 -2.00 -26.91 -21.58
C CYS A 501 -1.09 -27.96 -22.23
N GLU A 502 -1.47 -28.55 -23.36
CA GLU A 502 -0.60 -29.42 -24.14
C GLU A 502 0.51 -28.62 -24.86
N HIS A 503 0.25 -27.34 -25.16
CA HIS A 503 1.18 -26.46 -25.86
C HIS A 503 2.10 -25.68 -24.90
N VAL A 504 1.53 -24.94 -23.93
CA VAL A 504 2.28 -24.15 -22.95
C VAL A 504 2.42 -24.88 -21.61
N PRO A 505 3.58 -24.76 -20.94
CA PRO A 505 4.70 -23.86 -21.22
C PRO A 505 5.80 -24.48 -22.10
N LYS A 506 5.55 -25.65 -22.69
CA LYS A 506 6.55 -26.39 -23.47
C LYS A 506 7.10 -25.59 -24.66
N TYR A 507 6.18 -24.97 -25.38
CA TYR A 507 6.46 -24.18 -26.57
C TYR A 507 6.13 -22.70 -26.33
N PRO A 508 6.65 -21.78 -27.17
CA PRO A 508 6.31 -20.36 -27.11
C PRO A 508 4.80 -20.14 -27.16
N ALA A 509 4.30 -19.21 -26.34
CA ALA A 509 2.89 -18.84 -26.36
C ALA A 509 2.51 -18.23 -27.72
N ARG A 510 1.32 -18.55 -28.22
CA ARG A 510 0.81 -18.08 -29.53
C ARG A 510 -0.42 -17.20 -29.40
N THR A 511 -1.03 -17.15 -28.22
CA THR A 511 -2.23 -16.37 -27.93
C THR A 511 -2.10 -15.72 -26.57
N PHE A 512 -2.94 -14.72 -26.30
CA PHE A 512 -3.06 -14.09 -25.00
C PHE A 512 -3.43 -15.09 -23.90
N HIS A 513 -4.30 -16.06 -24.21
CA HIS A 513 -4.70 -17.10 -23.27
C HIS A 513 -3.54 -18.07 -22.97
N GLU A 514 -2.81 -18.51 -24.01
CA GLU A 514 -1.60 -19.31 -23.82
C GLU A 514 -0.55 -18.59 -22.97
N ALA A 515 -0.36 -17.29 -23.18
CA ALA A 515 0.60 -16.52 -22.39
C ALA A 515 0.24 -16.53 -20.89
N MET A 516 -1.01 -16.21 -20.56
CA MET A 516 -1.49 -16.21 -19.18
C MET A 516 -1.48 -17.59 -18.53
N GLN A 517 -1.80 -18.65 -19.29
CA GLN A 517 -1.74 -20.02 -18.77
C GLN A 517 -0.30 -20.49 -18.53
N SER A 518 0.63 -20.13 -19.42
CA SER A 518 2.08 -20.38 -19.26
C SER A 518 2.61 -19.72 -17.99
N MET A 519 2.30 -18.43 -17.79
CA MET A 519 2.66 -17.69 -16.58
C MET A 519 2.06 -18.30 -15.32
N THR A 520 0.81 -18.77 -15.38
CA THR A 520 0.13 -19.43 -14.25
C THR A 520 0.87 -20.71 -13.83
N PHE A 521 1.23 -21.57 -14.77
CA PHE A 521 2.01 -22.78 -14.46
C PHE A 521 3.40 -22.43 -13.91
N LEU A 522 4.10 -21.50 -14.55
CA LEU A 522 5.42 -21.10 -14.08
C LEU A 522 5.36 -20.53 -12.66
N GLN A 523 4.41 -19.62 -12.38
CA GLN A 523 4.26 -18.99 -11.07
C GLN A 523 4.03 -20.03 -9.97
N ILE A 524 3.12 -20.98 -10.19
CA ILE A 524 2.85 -22.03 -9.20
C ILE A 524 4.10 -22.92 -9.01
N ALA A 525 4.82 -23.27 -10.08
CA ALA A 525 6.04 -24.06 -9.96
C ALA A 525 7.14 -23.33 -9.16
N LEU A 526 7.31 -22.02 -9.40
CA LEU A 526 8.22 -21.16 -8.62
C LEU A 526 7.83 -21.12 -7.14
N CYS A 527 6.54 -20.95 -6.83
CA CYS A 527 6.01 -21.03 -5.45
C CYS A 527 6.11 -22.43 -4.81
N ASN A 528 6.44 -23.48 -5.56
CA ASN A 528 6.75 -24.81 -5.02
C ASN A 528 8.26 -25.03 -4.84
N GLU A 529 9.08 -24.40 -5.69
CA GLU A 529 10.54 -24.41 -5.58
C GLU A 529 11.03 -23.58 -4.38
N SER A 530 10.54 -22.34 -4.30
CA SER A 530 10.94 -21.23 -3.42
C SER A 530 9.74 -20.62 -2.71
N TYR A 531 10.00 -19.93 -1.59
CA TYR A 531 8.96 -19.30 -0.77
C TYR A 531 8.09 -18.35 -1.59
N GLU A 532 6.76 -18.47 -1.47
CA GLU A 532 5.78 -17.75 -2.31
C GLU A 532 5.71 -16.23 -2.06
N ASN A 533 6.56 -15.72 -1.17
CA ASN A 533 6.58 -14.31 -0.80
C ASN A 533 7.17 -13.41 -1.90
N ALA A 534 6.39 -12.41 -2.33
CA ALA A 534 6.82 -11.35 -3.22
C ALA A 534 7.42 -11.83 -4.57
N LEU A 535 7.04 -13.04 -5.03
CA LEU A 535 7.34 -13.51 -6.38
C LEU A 535 6.47 -12.74 -7.38
N SER A 536 7.00 -11.63 -7.88
CA SER A 536 6.22 -10.59 -8.56
C SER A 536 6.25 -10.76 -10.10
N PHE A 537 5.27 -10.17 -10.79
CA PHE A 537 5.01 -10.42 -12.21
C PHE A 537 5.71 -9.47 -13.18
N GLY A 538 6.43 -8.46 -12.68
CA GLY A 538 7.00 -7.42 -13.51
C GLY A 538 5.95 -6.45 -14.07
N ARG A 539 6.23 -5.88 -15.25
CA ARG A 539 5.31 -4.98 -15.98
C ARG A 539 4.31 -5.79 -16.79
N LEU A 540 3.29 -6.32 -16.13
CA LEU A 540 2.37 -7.28 -16.72
C LEU A 540 1.62 -6.72 -17.94
N ASP A 541 1.30 -5.43 -17.92
CA ASP A 541 0.69 -4.75 -19.06
C ASP A 541 1.59 -4.79 -20.30
N GLN A 542 2.89 -4.57 -20.14
CA GLN A 542 3.85 -4.60 -21.24
C GLN A 542 4.14 -6.03 -21.71
N ILE A 543 4.33 -6.98 -20.78
CA ILE A 543 4.63 -8.39 -21.07
C ILE A 543 3.50 -9.02 -21.91
N LEU A 544 2.24 -8.72 -21.58
CA LEU A 544 1.09 -9.33 -22.24
C LEU A 544 0.60 -8.55 -23.47
N TYR A 545 0.97 -7.28 -23.63
CA TYR A 545 0.43 -6.43 -24.70
C TYR A 545 0.66 -6.96 -26.12
N PRO A 546 1.84 -7.51 -26.48
CA PRO A 546 2.06 -8.06 -27.82
C PRO A 546 1.06 -9.19 -28.17
N TYR A 547 0.75 -10.05 -27.19
CA TYR A 547 -0.19 -11.15 -27.34
C TYR A 547 -1.63 -10.66 -27.46
N TYR A 548 -2.03 -9.73 -26.60
CA TYR A 548 -3.36 -9.12 -26.65
C TYR A 548 -3.60 -8.38 -27.96
N LYS A 549 -2.65 -7.53 -28.37
CA LYS A 549 -2.77 -6.73 -29.58
C LYS A 549 -2.92 -7.61 -30.81
N ARG A 550 -2.05 -8.63 -30.97
CA ARG A 550 -2.14 -9.58 -32.08
C ARG A 550 -3.50 -10.28 -32.11
N ASP A 551 -3.95 -10.79 -30.97
CA ASP A 551 -5.19 -11.56 -30.91
C ASP A 551 -6.42 -10.67 -31.13
N LYS A 552 -6.38 -9.42 -30.67
CA LYS A 552 -7.42 -8.41 -30.91
C LYS A 552 -7.50 -8.05 -32.39
N ASP A 553 -6.34 -7.75 -33.00
CA ASP A 553 -6.23 -7.39 -34.42
C ASP A 553 -6.68 -8.56 -35.33
N ALA A 554 -6.43 -9.81 -34.92
CA ALA A 554 -6.87 -11.01 -35.61
C ALA A 554 -8.34 -11.43 -35.32
N GLY A 555 -9.06 -10.70 -34.45
CA GLY A 555 -10.43 -11.03 -34.07
C GLY A 555 -10.58 -12.30 -33.19
N ILE A 556 -9.47 -12.79 -32.62
CA ILE A 556 -9.42 -13.98 -31.75
C ILE A 556 -10.00 -13.65 -30.37
N ILE A 557 -9.71 -12.46 -29.84
CA ILE A 557 -10.16 -12.00 -28.52
C ILE A 557 -10.79 -10.60 -28.59
N THR A 558 -11.78 -10.36 -27.74
CA THR A 558 -12.35 -9.02 -27.54
C THR A 558 -11.79 -8.38 -26.28
N TYR A 559 -11.93 -7.07 -26.12
CA TYR A 559 -11.55 -6.37 -24.88
C TYR A 559 -12.18 -7.02 -23.64
N ASP A 560 -13.49 -7.30 -23.67
CA ASP A 560 -14.19 -7.89 -22.53
C ASP A 560 -13.72 -9.31 -22.18
N LYS A 561 -13.40 -10.14 -23.18
CA LYS A 561 -12.85 -11.48 -22.95
C LYS A 561 -11.43 -11.43 -22.40
N ALA A 562 -10.60 -10.49 -22.89
CA ALA A 562 -9.26 -10.28 -22.35
C ALA A 562 -9.31 -9.77 -20.91
N LYS A 563 -10.20 -8.82 -20.61
CA LYS A 563 -10.44 -8.31 -19.26
C LYS A 563 -10.93 -9.39 -18.31
N GLU A 564 -11.87 -10.25 -18.75
CA GLU A 564 -12.30 -11.42 -17.98
C GLU A 564 -11.12 -12.32 -17.62
N LEU A 565 -10.23 -12.60 -18.58
CA LEU A 565 -9.07 -13.46 -18.34
C LEU A 565 -8.05 -12.83 -17.36
N ILE A 566 -7.78 -11.52 -17.48
CA ILE A 566 -6.97 -10.74 -16.53
C ILE A 566 -7.55 -10.83 -15.12
N CYS A 567 -8.86 -10.64 -14.97
CA CYS A 567 -9.54 -10.75 -13.69
C CYS A 567 -9.40 -12.16 -13.10
N LEU A 568 -9.58 -13.21 -13.91
CA LEU A 568 -9.44 -14.60 -13.47
C LEU A 568 -8.00 -14.95 -13.08
N PHE A 569 -7.00 -14.39 -13.75
CA PHE A 569 -5.60 -14.56 -13.37
C PHE A 569 -5.29 -13.93 -12.02
N ILE A 570 -5.73 -12.69 -11.79
CA ILE A 570 -5.56 -12.02 -10.49
C ILE A 570 -6.25 -12.82 -9.38
N LEU A 571 -7.48 -13.26 -9.62
CA LEU A 571 -8.22 -14.11 -8.67
C LEU A 571 -7.53 -15.45 -8.43
N LYS A 572 -6.91 -16.08 -9.43
CA LYS A 572 -6.15 -17.32 -9.27
C LYS A 572 -5.01 -17.15 -8.26
N MET A 573 -4.36 -15.99 -8.21
CA MET A 573 -3.30 -15.72 -7.23
C MET A 573 -3.82 -15.58 -5.79
N GLU A 574 -5.11 -15.27 -5.58
CA GLU A 574 -5.73 -15.26 -4.25
C GLU A 574 -5.92 -16.66 -3.63
N GLU A 575 -5.72 -17.73 -4.43
CA GLU A 575 -5.75 -19.11 -3.94
C GLU A 575 -4.54 -19.44 -3.04
N ALA A 576 -3.46 -18.65 -3.13
CA ALA A 576 -2.29 -18.71 -2.25
C ALA A 576 -2.35 -17.62 -1.18
N ILE A 577 -2.16 -18.03 0.08
CA ILE A 577 -2.15 -17.13 1.26
C ILE A 577 -0.99 -17.48 2.19
N PHE A 578 -0.52 -16.53 3.00
CA PHE A 578 0.46 -16.85 4.05
C PHE A 578 -0.14 -17.52 5.27
N ILE A 579 0.64 -18.42 5.87
CA ILE A 579 0.41 -18.93 7.21
C ILE A 579 1.20 -18.07 8.20
N ASN A 580 0.50 -17.19 8.92
CA ASN A 580 1.06 -16.49 10.09
C ASN A 580 0.78 -17.25 11.38
N ASP A 581 1.55 -16.99 12.43
CA ASP A 581 1.37 -17.61 13.74
C ASP A 581 0.54 -16.75 14.71
N GLY A 582 0.13 -15.56 14.28
CA GLY A 582 -0.76 -14.65 14.98
C GLY A 582 -0.38 -14.43 16.45
N ASN A 583 -1.17 -15.01 17.34
CA ASN A 583 -1.00 -14.88 18.78
C ASN A 583 -0.55 -16.18 19.47
N SER A 584 0.24 -16.98 18.75
CA SER A 584 0.89 -18.22 19.23
C SER A 584 1.75 -18.00 20.48
N VAL A 585 2.20 -19.12 21.07
CA VAL A 585 2.99 -19.15 22.30
C VAL A 585 4.25 -18.27 22.22
N LEU A 586 4.96 -18.30 21.10
CA LEU A 586 6.21 -17.56 20.92
C LEU A 586 6.10 -16.39 19.95
N SER A 587 5.00 -16.24 19.20
CA SER A 587 4.77 -15.11 18.28
C SER A 587 5.94 -14.87 17.31
N ILE A 588 6.51 -15.97 16.77
CA ILE A 588 7.71 -16.00 15.94
C ILE A 588 7.47 -15.40 14.54
N TYR A 589 6.23 -15.45 14.04
CA TYR A 589 5.85 -15.00 12.69
C TYR A 589 4.81 -13.88 12.71
N LYS A 590 4.78 -13.09 13.78
CA LYS A 590 3.75 -12.06 13.98
C LYS A 590 3.89 -10.85 13.04
N LEU A 591 5.02 -10.68 12.37
CA LEU A 591 5.34 -9.49 11.57
C LEU A 591 4.49 -9.35 10.30
N PHE A 592 3.88 -10.43 9.83
CA PHE A 592 3.04 -10.46 8.64
C PHE A 592 1.62 -10.91 9.01
N GLU A 593 0.87 -10.05 9.72
CA GLU A 593 -0.54 -10.33 10.07
C GLU A 593 -1.47 -10.31 8.83
N THR A 594 -0.92 -10.11 7.62
CA THR A 594 -1.64 -10.17 6.35
C THR A 594 -1.86 -11.61 5.89
N LEU A 595 -2.84 -11.80 5.00
CA LEU A 595 -3.02 -13.03 4.23
C LEU A 595 -2.32 -12.97 2.88
N SER A 596 -1.87 -11.77 2.50
CA SER A 596 -1.32 -11.47 1.19
C SER A 596 0.02 -12.16 1.00
N THR A 597 0.28 -12.69 -0.18
CA THR A 597 1.61 -13.18 -0.56
C THR A 597 2.51 -12.08 -1.11
N ASP A 598 1.99 -10.85 -1.22
CA ASP A 598 2.65 -9.63 -1.69
C ASP A 598 3.24 -9.77 -3.11
N GLN A 599 2.61 -10.60 -3.94
CA GLN A 599 2.99 -10.78 -5.34
C GLN A 599 2.55 -9.56 -6.14
N THR A 600 3.49 -8.70 -6.53
CA THR A 600 3.17 -7.43 -7.17
C THR A 600 2.98 -7.54 -8.69
N ILE A 601 1.99 -6.82 -9.21
CA ILE A 601 1.81 -6.51 -10.63
C ILE A 601 2.11 -5.02 -10.84
N THR A 602 3.01 -4.69 -11.76
CA THR A 602 3.28 -3.30 -12.16
C THR A 602 2.64 -2.99 -13.52
N TYR A 603 2.15 -1.76 -13.71
CA TYR A 603 1.67 -1.24 -14.99
C TYR A 603 1.89 0.27 -15.15
N GLY A 604 1.67 0.80 -16.36
CA GLY A 604 1.81 2.23 -16.66
C GLY A 604 3.28 2.65 -16.71
N GLY A 605 3.56 3.95 -16.56
CA GLY A 605 4.91 4.50 -16.64
C GLY A 605 5.40 4.69 -18.07
N VAL A 606 6.72 4.78 -18.25
CA VAL A 606 7.36 4.93 -19.57
C VAL A 606 7.90 3.62 -20.16
N ASP A 607 8.02 3.53 -21.48
CA ASP A 607 8.72 2.47 -22.20
C ASP A 607 10.26 2.63 -22.11
N LYS A 608 11.01 1.75 -22.79
CA LYS A 608 12.48 1.78 -22.80
C LYS A 608 13.03 3.09 -23.41
N ASP A 609 12.30 3.70 -24.34
CA ASP A 609 12.67 4.93 -25.04
C ASP A 609 12.27 6.20 -24.26
N GLY A 610 11.39 6.05 -23.27
CA GLY A 610 10.91 7.13 -22.41
C GLY A 610 9.54 7.68 -22.80
N ASN A 611 8.83 7.03 -23.74
CA ASN A 611 7.46 7.41 -24.09
C ASN A 611 6.47 6.81 -23.10
N ASP A 612 5.27 7.40 -22.98
CA ASP A 612 4.21 6.79 -22.19
C ASP A 612 3.88 5.36 -22.67
N ALA A 613 3.77 4.43 -21.72
CA ALA A 613 3.53 3.02 -22.00
C ALA A 613 2.09 2.58 -21.70
N THR A 614 1.17 3.50 -21.42
CA THR A 614 -0.22 3.18 -21.10
C THR A 614 -0.90 2.52 -22.30
N ASN A 615 -1.53 1.37 -22.08
CA ASN A 615 -2.21 0.60 -23.12
C ASN A 615 -3.52 -0.04 -22.62
N ASP A 616 -4.20 -0.79 -23.48
CA ASP A 616 -5.48 -1.42 -23.15
C ASP A 616 -5.40 -2.36 -21.93
N ILE A 617 -4.30 -3.10 -21.75
CA ILE A 617 -4.11 -3.97 -20.59
C ILE A 617 -3.92 -3.14 -19.32
N THR A 618 -3.25 -1.98 -19.41
CA THR A 618 -3.14 -1.04 -18.30
C THR A 618 -4.53 -0.70 -17.75
N TYR A 619 -5.50 -0.36 -18.62
CA TYR A 619 -6.87 -0.08 -18.19
C TYR A 619 -7.63 -1.32 -17.70
N MET A 620 -7.36 -2.52 -18.23
CA MET A 620 -7.94 -3.77 -17.69
C MET A 620 -7.45 -4.05 -16.26
N LEU A 621 -6.17 -3.79 -15.96
CA LEU A 621 -5.60 -3.95 -14.63
C LEU A 621 -6.16 -2.91 -13.66
N MET A 622 -6.37 -1.67 -14.11
CA MET A 622 -7.08 -0.65 -13.34
C MET A 622 -8.51 -1.08 -13.00
N ASP A 623 -9.25 -1.63 -13.96
CA ASP A 623 -10.58 -2.18 -13.70
C ASP A 623 -10.51 -3.33 -12.68
N ALA A 624 -9.52 -4.22 -12.81
CA ALA A 624 -9.35 -5.34 -11.89
C ALA A 624 -9.04 -4.91 -10.44
N CYS A 625 -8.49 -3.71 -10.21
CA CYS A 625 -8.35 -3.14 -8.86
C CYS A 625 -9.70 -3.04 -8.12
N GLU A 626 -10.82 -2.80 -8.83
CA GLU A 626 -12.15 -2.76 -8.20
C GLU A 626 -12.65 -4.13 -7.71
N LEU A 627 -12.00 -5.23 -8.10
CA LEU A 627 -12.22 -6.53 -7.45
C LEU A 627 -11.71 -6.55 -6.01
N GLN A 628 -10.81 -5.63 -5.66
CA GLN A 628 -10.10 -5.55 -4.38
C GLN A 628 -9.39 -6.88 -4.06
N PRO A 629 -8.40 -7.29 -4.89
CA PRO A 629 -7.65 -8.49 -4.61
C PRO A 629 -6.97 -8.48 -3.24
N LEU A 630 -6.97 -9.65 -2.59
CA LEU A 630 -6.44 -9.82 -1.22
C LEU A 630 -4.97 -10.25 -1.15
N SER A 631 -4.45 -10.85 -2.22
CA SER A 631 -3.10 -11.46 -2.25
C SER A 631 -2.16 -10.84 -3.29
N VAL A 632 -2.72 -10.23 -4.32
CA VAL A 632 -1.96 -9.52 -5.36
C VAL A 632 -1.94 -8.06 -5.01
N ASP A 633 -0.74 -7.49 -5.07
CA ASP A 633 -0.55 -6.07 -4.87
C ASP A 633 -0.35 -5.38 -6.22
N VAL A 634 -1.10 -4.32 -6.49
CA VAL A 634 -1.16 -3.72 -7.83
C VAL A 634 -0.49 -2.36 -7.79
N THR A 635 0.40 -2.08 -8.73
CA THR A 635 1.22 -0.87 -8.76
C THR A 635 1.09 -0.12 -10.08
N ALA A 636 0.71 1.15 -9.99
CA ALA A 636 0.70 2.12 -11.05
C ALA A 636 2.01 2.92 -11.06
N ARG A 637 2.64 3.01 -12.23
CA ARG A 637 3.76 3.92 -12.50
C ARG A 637 3.24 5.21 -13.12
N ILE A 638 3.71 6.35 -12.59
CA ILE A 638 3.27 7.69 -12.99
C ILE A 638 4.49 8.52 -13.37
N HIS A 639 4.35 9.32 -14.43
CA HIS A 639 5.37 10.25 -14.92
C HIS A 639 4.73 11.56 -15.35
N GLU A 640 5.53 12.59 -15.60
CA GLU A 640 5.03 13.95 -15.94
C GLU A 640 4.19 13.98 -17.22
N GLY A 641 4.44 13.06 -18.16
CA GLY A 641 3.68 12.94 -19.42
C GLY A 641 2.57 11.89 -19.36
N SER A 642 2.18 11.41 -18.17
CA SER A 642 1.10 10.42 -18.03
C SER A 642 -0.21 10.98 -18.60
N PRO A 643 -0.95 10.24 -19.43
CA PRO A 643 -2.18 10.72 -20.05
C PRO A 643 -3.24 11.13 -19.03
N ASP A 644 -3.98 12.22 -19.29
CA ASP A 644 -5.06 12.70 -18.42
C ASP A 644 -6.08 11.59 -18.11
N ARG A 645 -6.49 10.83 -19.13
CA ARG A 645 -7.40 9.69 -18.97
C ARG A 645 -6.87 8.64 -17.98
N TYR A 646 -5.57 8.40 -17.95
CA TYR A 646 -4.95 7.46 -17.02
C TYR A 646 -4.96 8.01 -15.58
N LEU A 647 -4.57 9.27 -15.40
CA LEU A 647 -4.57 9.95 -14.10
C LEU A 647 -5.99 10.11 -13.52
N GLU A 648 -6.96 10.50 -14.36
CA GLU A 648 -8.38 10.58 -14.00
C GLU A 648 -8.92 9.21 -13.55
N ARG A 649 -8.58 8.15 -14.28
CA ARG A 649 -9.03 6.80 -13.92
C ARG A 649 -8.40 6.32 -12.61
N LEU A 650 -7.12 6.64 -12.34
CA LEU A 650 -6.48 6.38 -11.04
C LEU A 650 -7.21 7.12 -9.91
N ALA A 651 -7.52 8.40 -10.10
CA ALA A 651 -8.26 9.18 -9.12
C ALA A 651 -9.65 8.59 -8.85
N GLN A 652 -10.38 8.18 -9.90
CA GLN A 652 -11.69 7.53 -9.77
C GLN A 652 -11.64 6.24 -8.94
N LEU A 653 -10.59 5.42 -9.07
CA LEU A 653 -10.41 4.22 -8.25
C LEU A 653 -10.35 4.58 -6.75
N TYR A 654 -9.50 5.54 -6.38
CA TYR A 654 -9.39 5.96 -4.98
C TYR A 654 -10.66 6.63 -4.44
N ILE A 655 -11.31 7.47 -5.25
CA ILE A 655 -12.60 8.10 -4.90
C ILE A 655 -13.68 7.04 -4.67
N SER A 656 -13.65 5.93 -5.42
CA SER A 656 -14.59 4.81 -5.23
C SER A 656 -14.35 4.01 -3.93
N GLY A 657 -13.31 4.34 -3.16
CA GLY A 657 -12.90 3.61 -1.97
C GLY A 657 -12.04 2.38 -2.27
N CYS A 658 -11.51 2.26 -3.49
CA CYS A 658 -10.53 1.23 -3.82
C CYS A 658 -9.18 1.57 -3.15
N PRO A 659 -8.58 0.66 -2.35
CA PRO A 659 -7.34 0.93 -1.63
C PRO A 659 -6.07 0.80 -2.51
N GLN A 660 -6.24 0.50 -3.79
CA GLN A 660 -5.18 0.17 -4.76
C GLN A 660 -5.49 0.86 -6.10
N PRO A 661 -4.53 1.06 -7.00
CA PRO A 661 -3.13 0.59 -6.98
C PRO A 661 -2.22 1.42 -6.08
N LYS A 662 -1.08 0.89 -5.63
CA LYS A 662 0.06 1.70 -5.16
C LYS A 662 0.53 2.61 -6.29
N MET A 663 1.02 3.80 -5.96
CA MET A 663 1.53 4.76 -6.96
C MET A 663 3.04 4.94 -6.80
N THR A 664 3.77 4.84 -7.90
CA THR A 664 5.22 5.08 -7.96
C THR A 664 5.54 6.15 -8.99
N ALA A 665 6.47 7.04 -8.66
CA ALA A 665 6.85 8.17 -9.52
C ALA A 665 8.13 7.84 -10.29
N ASP A 666 8.02 7.73 -11.61
CA ASP A 666 9.10 7.31 -12.51
C ASP A 666 10.33 8.22 -12.39
N ASN A 667 10.15 9.54 -12.28
CA ASN A 667 11.25 10.49 -12.15
C ASN A 667 12.13 10.23 -10.91
N ILE A 668 11.53 9.82 -9.79
CA ILE A 668 12.25 9.49 -8.55
C ILE A 668 12.89 8.10 -8.66
N TYR A 669 12.12 7.11 -9.10
CA TYR A 669 12.56 5.72 -9.14
C TYR A 669 13.68 5.50 -10.17
N ILE A 670 13.54 6.04 -11.39
CA ILE A 670 14.55 5.91 -12.44
C ILE A 670 15.86 6.55 -12.01
N GLU A 671 15.82 7.74 -11.39
CA GLU A 671 17.01 8.41 -10.88
C GLU A 671 17.68 7.60 -9.76
N ALA A 672 16.90 7.12 -8.79
CA ALA A 672 17.41 6.30 -7.69
C ALA A 672 18.06 5.00 -8.20
N ILE A 673 17.42 4.31 -9.14
CA ILE A 673 17.95 3.09 -9.74
C ILE A 673 19.29 3.36 -10.43
N LYS A 674 19.38 4.41 -11.26
CA LYS A 674 20.63 4.77 -11.95
C LYS A 674 21.75 5.17 -11.00
N ARG A 675 21.40 5.75 -9.84
CA ARG A 675 22.37 6.15 -8.82
C ARG A 675 22.96 4.94 -8.09
N HIS A 676 22.16 3.91 -7.86
CA HIS A 676 22.53 2.80 -6.98
C HIS A 676 22.92 1.51 -7.71
N TYR A 677 22.51 1.33 -8.97
CA TYR A 677 22.76 0.12 -9.73
C TYR A 677 23.52 0.39 -11.03
N PRO A 678 24.44 -0.52 -11.43
CA PRO A 678 25.13 -0.45 -12.71
C PRO A 678 24.20 -0.93 -13.84
N THR A 679 23.22 -0.11 -14.19
CA THR A 679 22.20 -0.43 -15.21
C THR A 679 22.16 0.65 -16.30
N THR A 680 21.54 0.31 -17.44
CA THR A 680 21.33 1.27 -18.53
C THR A 680 20.07 2.11 -18.28
N ILE A 681 19.90 3.21 -19.01
CA ILE A 681 18.68 4.04 -18.89
C ILE A 681 17.44 3.27 -19.35
N GLU A 682 17.55 2.43 -20.37
CA GLU A 682 16.47 1.62 -20.92
C GLU A 682 15.98 0.60 -19.88
N HIS A 683 16.90 -0.06 -19.18
CA HIS A 683 16.56 -0.96 -18.08
C HIS A 683 16.01 -0.23 -16.87
N ALA A 684 16.58 0.91 -16.50
CA ALA A 684 16.06 1.74 -15.41
C ALA A 684 14.63 2.22 -15.72
N ARG A 685 14.32 2.59 -16.97
CA ARG A 685 12.96 2.93 -17.42
C ARG A 685 12.02 1.73 -17.45
N ASN A 686 12.54 0.52 -17.67
CA ASN A 686 11.75 -0.69 -17.66
C ASN A 686 11.55 -1.31 -16.26
N TYR A 687 11.87 -0.58 -15.19
CA TYR A 687 11.75 -1.12 -13.84
C TYR A 687 10.33 -1.60 -13.51
N ALA A 688 10.26 -2.59 -12.63
CA ALA A 688 9.04 -3.07 -12.02
C ALA A 688 9.21 -3.20 -10.52
N ILE A 689 8.10 -3.23 -9.79
CA ILE A 689 8.10 -3.38 -8.34
C ILE A 689 8.00 -4.85 -7.94
N VAL A 690 8.86 -5.22 -7.01
CA VAL A 690 8.87 -6.47 -6.27
C VAL A 690 8.21 -6.22 -4.92
N GLY A 691 7.31 -7.10 -4.47
CA GLY A 691 6.80 -7.03 -3.10
C GLY A 691 6.09 -5.72 -2.80
N CYS A 692 6.50 -5.04 -1.73
CA CYS A 692 5.83 -3.83 -1.26
C CYS A 692 6.11 -2.62 -2.16
N VAL A 693 7.37 -2.24 -2.37
CA VAL A 693 7.75 -0.98 -3.03
C VAL A 693 9.11 -1.04 -3.74
N GLU A 694 9.74 -2.20 -3.79
CA GLU A 694 11.15 -2.31 -4.16
C GLU A 694 11.36 -2.44 -5.67
N PRO A 695 12.19 -1.59 -6.29
CA PRO A 695 12.37 -1.63 -7.73
C PRO A 695 13.39 -2.67 -8.18
N ASN A 696 13.08 -3.37 -9.26
CA ASN A 696 14.06 -4.14 -10.01
C ASN A 696 14.74 -3.30 -11.09
N ALA A 697 16.07 -3.25 -11.06
CA ALA A 697 16.89 -2.41 -11.92
C ALA A 697 17.06 -2.92 -13.37
N SER A 698 16.69 -4.17 -13.63
CA SER A 698 16.68 -4.82 -14.95
C SER A 698 15.91 -6.16 -14.88
N ASP A 699 15.67 -6.78 -16.03
CA ASP A 699 15.07 -8.12 -16.12
C ASP A 699 16.03 -9.25 -15.68
N ASP A 700 17.31 -8.91 -15.43
CA ASP A 700 18.34 -9.83 -14.91
C ASP A 700 18.90 -9.33 -13.57
N HIS A 701 18.02 -8.73 -12.75
CA HIS A 701 18.30 -8.28 -11.39
C HIS A 701 17.66 -9.22 -10.36
N PHE A 702 18.50 -9.78 -9.49
CA PHE A 702 18.05 -10.49 -8.29
C PHE A 702 18.14 -9.55 -7.07
N GLY A 703 17.02 -8.91 -6.75
CA GLY A 703 16.92 -7.91 -5.68
C GLY A 703 16.27 -8.46 -4.41
N ASN A 704 17.06 -9.05 -3.52
CA ASN A 704 16.65 -9.51 -2.19
C ASN A 704 16.50 -8.32 -1.22
N THR A 705 15.60 -7.40 -1.54
CA THR A 705 15.55 -6.05 -0.96
C THR A 705 14.96 -5.97 0.45
N ASP A 706 14.18 -6.96 0.88
CA ASP A 706 13.65 -7.08 2.24
C ASP A 706 14.35 -8.22 3.01
N CYS A 707 15.69 -8.24 3.00
CA CYS A 707 16.43 -9.38 3.52
C CYS A 707 16.43 -9.45 5.05
N ALA A 708 16.41 -8.29 5.70
CA ALA A 708 16.33 -8.13 7.14
C ALA A 708 15.86 -6.71 7.49
N ASN A 709 15.47 -6.50 8.74
CA ASN A 709 14.95 -5.21 9.20
C ASN A 709 15.62 -4.81 10.51
N VAL A 710 15.82 -3.51 10.72
CA VAL A 710 16.32 -2.93 11.96
C VAL A 710 15.35 -1.88 12.50
N ASN A 711 14.98 -1.99 13.77
CA ASN A 711 14.16 -0.99 14.44
C ASN A 711 15.05 0.16 14.93
N LEU A 712 14.90 1.35 14.35
CA LEU A 712 15.72 2.52 14.68
C LEU A 712 15.40 3.10 16.06
N ALA A 713 14.17 2.93 16.56
CA ALA A 713 13.76 3.47 17.84
C ALA A 713 14.49 2.80 19.01
N MET A 714 14.84 1.52 18.90
CA MET A 714 15.50 0.78 19.98
C MET A 714 16.94 1.29 20.26
N PRO A 715 17.82 1.45 19.26
CA PRO A 715 19.10 2.13 19.44
C PRO A 715 18.98 3.57 19.94
N LEU A 716 17.98 4.34 19.48
CA LEU A 716 17.73 5.70 19.97
C LEU A 716 17.40 5.69 21.48
N LEU A 717 16.48 4.81 21.90
CA LEU A 717 16.11 4.67 23.30
C LEU A 717 17.29 4.23 24.17
N GLN A 718 18.18 3.36 23.67
CA GLN A 718 19.42 3.03 24.37
C GLN A 718 20.33 4.24 24.52
N ALA A 719 20.54 5.00 23.43
CA ALA A 719 21.38 6.20 23.43
C ALA A 719 20.87 7.26 24.42
N LEU A 720 19.56 7.50 24.44
CA LEU A 720 18.89 8.42 25.38
C LEU A 720 19.06 8.01 26.84
N LYS A 721 19.04 6.70 27.13
CA LYS A 721 19.20 6.19 28.49
C LYS A 721 20.66 6.07 28.92
N GLY A 722 21.63 6.24 28.00
CA GLY A 722 23.05 5.98 28.24
C GLY A 722 23.37 4.48 28.39
N GLN A 723 22.62 3.62 27.70
CA GLN A 723 22.76 2.17 27.80
C GLN A 723 23.65 1.63 26.67
N GLU A 724 24.54 0.69 27.00
CA GLU A 724 25.52 0.13 26.05
C GLU A 724 25.43 -1.40 25.86
N HIS A 725 24.45 -2.05 26.49
CA HIS A 725 24.27 -3.50 26.33
C HIS A 725 23.85 -3.87 24.90
N ASP A 726 24.25 -5.06 24.44
CA ASP A 726 23.90 -5.54 23.10
C ASP A 726 22.40 -5.86 23.02
N LEU A 727 21.72 -5.30 22.01
CA LEU A 727 20.29 -5.54 21.75
C LEU A 727 20.05 -6.84 20.97
N TRP A 728 21.05 -7.29 20.21
CA TRP A 728 20.95 -8.44 19.32
C TRP A 728 21.48 -9.71 19.99
N ASN A 729 22.69 -9.65 20.55
CA ASN A 729 23.36 -10.81 21.14
C ASN A 729 23.02 -10.94 22.63
N LEU A 730 22.18 -11.92 22.96
CA LEU A 730 21.56 -12.05 24.29
C LEU A 730 22.37 -12.97 25.20
N ASP A 731 22.55 -12.62 26.47
CA ASP A 731 23.15 -13.56 27.42
C ASP A 731 22.23 -14.75 27.74
N ALA A 732 22.79 -15.85 28.25
CA ALA A 732 22.05 -17.07 28.55
C ALA A 732 20.83 -16.85 29.45
N GLY A 733 20.96 -15.94 30.42
CA GLY A 733 19.87 -15.62 31.33
C GLY A 733 18.76 -14.83 30.64
N ASP A 734 19.08 -13.93 29.73
CA ASP A 734 18.11 -13.14 28.96
C ASP A 734 17.34 -14.00 27.96
N ARG A 735 18.01 -14.96 27.32
CA ARG A 735 17.37 -15.91 26.40
C ARG A 735 16.26 -16.70 27.10
N ILE A 736 16.60 -17.30 28.24
CA ILE A 736 15.65 -18.08 29.06
C ILE A 736 14.51 -17.18 29.56
N GLU A 737 14.84 -15.96 30.01
CA GLU A 737 13.86 -14.99 30.48
C GLU A 737 12.82 -14.65 29.41
N LYS A 738 13.24 -14.37 28.18
CA LYS A 738 12.34 -13.99 27.07
C LYS A 738 11.37 -15.14 26.73
N ILE A 739 11.90 -16.35 26.54
CA ILE A 739 11.11 -17.54 26.24
C ILE A 739 10.10 -17.83 27.37
N ALA A 740 10.56 -17.82 28.63
CA ALA A 740 9.70 -18.05 29.79
C ALA A 740 8.62 -16.97 29.91
N THR A 741 8.94 -15.72 29.60
CA THR A 741 7.98 -14.61 29.63
C THR A 741 6.85 -14.81 28.64
N ASN A 742 7.17 -15.24 27.41
CA ASN A 742 6.15 -15.51 26.40
C ASN A 742 5.28 -16.71 26.79
N LEU A 743 5.86 -17.77 27.34
CA LEU A 743 5.10 -18.91 27.89
C LEU A 743 4.14 -18.49 29.01
N VAL A 744 4.61 -17.70 29.98
CA VAL A 744 3.77 -17.19 31.09
C VAL A 744 2.67 -16.27 30.57
N ARG A 745 2.99 -15.36 29.65
CA ARG A 745 1.99 -14.48 29.02
C ARG A 745 0.93 -15.26 28.27
N TYR A 746 1.32 -16.31 27.55
CA TYR A 746 0.39 -17.17 26.81
C TYR A 746 -0.51 -17.97 27.77
N ALA A 747 0.07 -18.63 28.78
CA ALA A 747 -0.66 -19.44 29.75
C ALA A 747 -1.64 -18.63 30.61
N PHE A 748 -1.31 -17.36 30.89
CA PHE A 748 -2.09 -16.48 31.78
C PHE A 748 -2.68 -15.25 31.06
N LYS A 749 -3.04 -15.36 29.76
CA LYS A 749 -3.55 -14.24 28.91
C LYS A 749 -4.96 -13.71 29.26
N GLY A 750 -5.51 -14.06 30.42
CA GLY A 750 -6.91 -13.78 30.79
C GLY A 750 -7.11 -12.55 31.69
N THR A 751 -8.34 -12.05 31.75
CA THR A 751 -8.75 -10.95 32.64
C THR A 751 -9.07 -11.41 34.07
N ASN A 752 -9.06 -12.71 34.34
CA ASN A 752 -9.38 -13.24 35.65
C ASN A 752 -8.35 -12.80 36.72
N PRO A 753 -8.74 -12.68 38.01
CA PRO A 753 -7.86 -12.17 39.05
C PRO A 753 -6.58 -12.98 39.25
N LEU A 754 -6.64 -14.30 39.10
CA LEU A 754 -5.47 -15.19 39.25
C LEU A 754 -4.44 -14.93 38.15
N ALA A 755 -4.87 -14.90 36.89
CA ALA A 755 -4.04 -14.63 35.73
C ALA A 755 -3.38 -13.24 35.84
N ARG A 756 -4.16 -12.20 36.23
CA ARG A 756 -3.63 -10.87 36.51
C ARG A 756 -2.59 -10.88 37.64
N GLY A 757 -2.86 -11.62 38.72
CA GLY A 757 -1.94 -11.77 39.85
C GLY A 757 -0.61 -12.42 39.46
N VAL A 758 -0.66 -13.54 38.72
CA VAL A 758 0.53 -14.24 38.21
C VAL A 758 1.33 -13.36 37.28
N LEU A 759 0.69 -12.70 36.31
CA LEU A 759 1.36 -11.78 35.39
C LEU A 759 1.98 -10.59 36.12
N ALA A 760 1.28 -10.01 37.11
CA ALA A 760 1.81 -8.91 37.90
C ALA A 760 3.04 -9.33 38.71
N ALA A 761 3.00 -10.52 39.33
CA ALA A 761 4.13 -11.08 40.07
C ALA A 761 5.32 -11.38 39.15
N TRP A 762 5.08 -11.99 37.99
CA TRP A 762 6.09 -12.25 36.97
C TRP A 762 6.74 -10.96 36.47
N ASN A 763 5.94 -9.97 36.08
CA ASN A 763 6.42 -8.66 35.64
C ASN A 763 7.19 -7.92 36.75
N LYS A 764 6.81 -8.10 38.03
CA LYS A 764 7.58 -7.56 39.16
C LYS A 764 8.93 -8.26 39.33
N ALA A 765 8.98 -9.58 39.15
CA ALA A 765 10.23 -10.35 39.19
C ALA A 765 11.19 -9.94 38.06
N ILE A 766 10.69 -9.81 36.82
CA ILE A 766 11.46 -9.32 35.68
C ILE A 766 12.00 -7.92 35.95
N ARG A 767 11.15 -6.99 36.40
CA ARG A 767 11.58 -5.62 36.72
C ARG A 767 12.70 -5.61 37.76
N ARG A 768 12.59 -6.42 38.82
CA ARG A 768 13.67 -6.56 39.82
C ARG A 768 14.96 -7.10 39.21
N ARG A 769 14.87 -8.09 38.32
CA ARG A 769 16.03 -8.65 37.60
C ARG A 769 16.69 -7.62 36.71
N HIS A 770 15.91 -6.86 35.92
CA HIS A 770 16.41 -5.78 35.07
C HIS A 770 17.08 -4.67 35.89
N ALA A 771 16.51 -4.31 37.04
CA ALA A 771 17.11 -3.36 37.96
C ALA A 771 18.47 -3.83 38.49
N ARG A 772 18.58 -5.11 38.89
CA ARG A 772 19.86 -5.71 39.32
C ARG A 772 20.90 -5.74 38.21
N LYS A 773 20.48 -5.88 36.94
CA LYS A 773 21.37 -5.78 35.76
C LYS A 773 21.70 -4.33 35.36
N GLY A 774 21.26 -3.32 36.12
CA GLY A 774 21.51 -1.92 35.80
C GLY A 774 20.73 -1.39 34.59
N ARG A 775 19.70 -2.10 34.11
CA ARG A 775 18.89 -1.67 32.94
C ARG A 775 18.02 -0.43 33.21
N PHE A 776 17.99 0.07 34.44
CA PHE A 776 17.34 1.32 34.83
C PHE A 776 18.33 2.38 35.33
N THR A 777 19.64 2.14 35.20
CA THR A 777 20.64 3.19 35.43
C THR A 777 20.59 4.11 34.22
N HIS A 778 20.22 5.37 34.44
CA HIS A 778 20.08 6.37 33.39
C HIS A 778 21.29 7.30 33.41
N ALA A 779 21.94 7.45 32.27
CA ALA A 779 23.00 8.43 32.04
C ALA A 779 22.65 9.21 30.76
N PRO A 780 21.65 10.11 30.81
CA PRO A 780 21.17 10.83 29.63
C PRO A 780 22.29 11.68 29.00
N PRO A 781 22.27 11.90 27.68
CA PRO A 781 23.24 12.76 27.00
C PRO A 781 23.10 14.22 27.44
N THR A 782 24.22 14.94 27.44
CA THR A 782 24.31 16.35 27.83
C THR A 782 24.12 17.31 26.68
N SER A 783 24.16 16.82 25.44
CA SER A 783 23.96 17.61 24.23
C SER A 783 23.36 16.79 23.10
N MET A 784 22.79 17.47 22.10
CA MET A 784 22.29 16.83 20.89
C MET A 784 23.40 16.11 20.11
N ALA A 785 24.60 16.69 20.06
CA ALA A 785 25.76 16.07 19.43
C ALA A 785 26.15 14.73 20.10
N GLU A 786 26.15 14.70 21.44
CA GLU A 786 26.40 13.48 22.19
C GLU A 786 25.31 12.43 21.97
N LEU A 787 24.03 12.84 21.92
CA LEU A 787 22.93 11.93 21.62
C LEU A 787 23.08 11.30 20.23
N LEU A 788 23.37 12.10 19.20
CA LEU A 788 23.55 11.62 17.83
C LEU A 788 24.75 10.66 17.71
N ASP A 789 25.88 10.96 18.34
CA ASP A 789 27.03 10.06 18.38
C ASP A 789 26.68 8.72 19.06
N ARG A 790 26.04 8.76 20.23
CA ARG A 790 25.60 7.56 20.94
C ARG A 790 24.63 6.75 20.08
N PHE A 791 23.65 7.40 19.46
CA PHE A 791 22.67 6.76 18.59
C PHE A 791 23.35 6.08 17.39
N GLN A 792 24.25 6.78 16.68
CA GLN A 792 25.00 6.23 15.57
C GLN A 792 25.83 5.00 15.99
N ARG A 793 26.52 5.06 17.14
CA ARG A 793 27.29 3.93 17.68
C ARG A 793 26.39 2.72 17.97
N ARG A 794 25.23 2.92 18.60
CA ARG A 794 24.28 1.84 18.91
C ARG A 794 23.68 1.25 17.64
N LEU A 795 23.24 2.09 16.70
CA LEU A 795 22.68 1.66 15.42
C LEU A 795 23.68 0.84 14.60
N ASN A 796 24.93 1.29 14.52
CA ASN A 796 26.00 0.56 13.85
C ASN A 796 26.24 -0.81 14.47
N SER A 797 26.20 -0.91 15.81
CA SER A 797 26.39 -2.18 16.51
C SER A 797 25.29 -3.19 16.18
N VAL A 798 24.02 -2.75 16.21
CA VAL A 798 22.88 -3.62 15.89
C VAL A 798 22.90 -4.04 14.42
N THR A 799 23.09 -3.08 13.52
CA THR A 799 23.08 -3.32 12.07
C THR A 799 24.19 -4.29 11.66
N ARG A 800 25.41 -4.16 12.20
CA ARG A 800 26.52 -5.10 11.92
C ARG A 800 26.21 -6.52 12.40
N SER A 801 25.55 -6.67 13.54
CA SER A 801 25.17 -7.99 14.07
C SER A 801 24.09 -8.66 13.21
N ILE A 802 23.08 -7.91 12.78
CA ILE A 802 22.05 -8.39 11.85
C ILE A 802 22.67 -8.78 10.51
N LEU A 803 23.55 -7.94 9.95
CA LEU A 803 24.23 -8.21 8.68
C LEU A 803 25.09 -9.49 8.76
N ARG A 804 25.82 -9.69 9.85
CA ARG A 804 26.63 -10.90 10.04
C ARG A 804 25.78 -12.17 10.06
N GLU A 805 24.63 -12.12 10.71
CA GLU A 805 23.69 -13.25 10.73
C GLU A 805 23.07 -13.47 9.35
N HIS A 806 22.69 -12.40 8.65
CA HIS A 806 22.18 -12.46 7.29
C HIS A 806 23.16 -13.16 6.33
N GLN A 807 24.44 -12.78 6.37
CA GLN A 807 25.49 -13.41 5.57
C GLN A 807 25.67 -14.90 5.89
N ALA A 808 25.44 -15.31 7.15
CA ALA A 808 25.47 -16.72 7.53
C ALA A 808 24.29 -17.50 6.93
N ILE A 809 23.11 -16.88 6.87
CA ILE A 809 21.90 -17.43 6.23
C ILE A 809 22.12 -17.58 4.72
N GLU A 810 22.53 -16.52 4.02
CA GLU A 810 22.79 -16.53 2.57
C GLU A 810 23.80 -17.62 2.19
N LYS A 811 24.87 -17.77 2.99
CA LYS A 811 25.86 -18.83 2.78
C LYS A 811 25.24 -20.24 2.80
N GLN A 812 24.35 -20.51 3.76
CA GLN A 812 23.68 -21.82 3.83
C GLN A 812 22.68 -22.02 2.69
N LEU A 813 21.99 -20.96 2.28
CA LEU A 813 21.08 -20.97 1.14
C LEU A 813 21.81 -21.32 -0.16
N ALA A 814 22.92 -20.62 -0.45
CA ALA A 814 23.75 -20.88 -1.63
C ALA A 814 24.28 -22.32 -1.67
N MET A 815 24.63 -22.90 -0.52
CA MET A 815 25.18 -24.27 -0.46
C MET A 815 24.12 -25.37 -0.59
N HIS A 816 22.91 -25.16 -0.07
CA HIS A 816 21.97 -26.26 0.21
C HIS A 816 20.56 -26.06 -0.36
N PHE A 817 20.22 -24.86 -0.84
CA PHE A 817 18.85 -24.49 -1.20
C PHE A 817 18.75 -23.82 -2.57
N THR A 818 19.67 -24.11 -3.50
CA THR A 818 19.65 -23.59 -4.87
C THR A 818 18.28 -23.72 -5.53
N THR A 819 17.99 -22.83 -6.48
CA THR A 819 16.71 -22.63 -7.16
C THR A 819 16.87 -22.72 -8.70
N PRO A 820 17.10 -23.94 -9.25
CA PRO A 820 17.45 -24.09 -10.66
C PRO A 820 16.34 -23.66 -11.63
N LEU A 821 15.05 -23.79 -11.26
CA LEU A 821 13.95 -23.32 -12.11
C LEU A 821 13.96 -21.80 -12.20
N ALA A 822 13.97 -21.11 -11.05
CA ALA A 822 14.04 -19.65 -11.02
C ALA A 822 15.29 -19.14 -11.77
N SER A 823 16.46 -19.72 -11.48
CA SER A 823 17.73 -19.35 -12.10
C SER A 823 17.77 -19.56 -13.63
N SER A 824 16.97 -20.48 -14.19
CA SER A 824 16.90 -20.69 -15.64
C SER A 824 16.30 -19.50 -16.42
N LEU A 825 15.60 -18.61 -15.70
CA LEU A 825 14.97 -17.41 -16.24
C LEU A 825 15.86 -16.17 -16.15
N PHE A 826 17.07 -16.30 -15.61
CA PHE A 826 18.07 -15.24 -15.55
C PHE A 826 19.21 -15.56 -16.50
N LYS A 827 19.43 -14.71 -17.50
CA LYS A 827 20.50 -14.91 -18.49
C LYS A 827 21.87 -14.92 -17.82
N GLY A 828 22.08 -14.05 -16.83
CA GLY A 828 23.33 -14.00 -16.08
C GLY A 828 23.66 -15.32 -15.40
N CYS A 829 22.66 -15.98 -14.81
CA CYS A 829 22.82 -17.29 -14.17
C CYS A 829 23.28 -18.34 -15.18
N LEU A 830 22.65 -18.37 -16.36
CA LEU A 830 23.01 -19.31 -17.42
C LEU A 830 24.42 -19.03 -17.97
N GLU A 831 24.79 -17.78 -18.20
CA GLU A 831 26.11 -17.43 -18.72
C GLU A 831 27.23 -17.76 -17.75
N ARG A 832 27.02 -17.56 -16.44
CA ARG A 832 28.00 -17.79 -15.38
C ARG A 832 27.96 -19.24 -14.85
N GLY A 833 26.91 -20.00 -15.16
CA GLY A 833 26.68 -21.34 -14.63
C GLY A 833 26.56 -21.34 -13.11
N LYS A 834 25.80 -20.40 -12.57
CA LYS A 834 25.62 -20.18 -11.13
C LYS A 834 24.16 -19.94 -10.79
N ASP A 835 23.72 -20.48 -9.66
CA ASP A 835 22.39 -20.22 -9.12
C ASP A 835 22.21 -18.75 -8.68
N LEU A 836 20.96 -18.30 -8.57
CA LEU A 836 20.63 -16.99 -8.00
C LEU A 836 21.24 -16.77 -6.62
N TYR A 837 21.17 -17.77 -5.73
CA TYR A 837 21.74 -17.65 -4.38
C TYR A 837 23.27 -17.61 -4.38
N GLU A 838 23.91 -18.01 -5.47
CA GLU A 838 25.36 -17.92 -5.67
C GLU A 838 25.78 -16.58 -6.32
N GLY A 839 24.84 -15.66 -6.52
CA GLY A 839 25.07 -14.38 -7.19
C GLY A 839 25.15 -14.51 -8.71
N GLY A 840 24.38 -15.43 -9.30
CA GLY A 840 24.42 -15.72 -10.73
C GLY A 840 23.86 -14.61 -11.62
N ALA A 841 22.91 -13.80 -11.16
CA ALA A 841 22.30 -12.72 -11.95
C ALA A 841 23.30 -11.61 -12.30
N THR A 842 23.00 -10.79 -13.30
CA THR A 842 23.90 -9.67 -13.69
C THR A 842 23.95 -8.58 -12.64
N ILE A 843 22.82 -8.29 -12.00
CA ILE A 843 22.76 -7.43 -10.82
C ILE A 843 22.27 -8.28 -9.66
N ASN A 844 22.95 -8.22 -8.52
CA ASN A 844 22.50 -8.85 -7.28
C ASN A 844 22.53 -7.78 -6.19
N SER A 845 21.47 -7.68 -5.40
CA SER A 845 21.44 -6.80 -4.24
C SER A 845 20.66 -7.40 -3.09
N SER A 846 21.10 -7.10 -1.86
CA SER A 846 20.42 -7.45 -0.61
C SER A 846 20.25 -6.18 0.24
N GLY A 847 19.08 -5.98 0.85
CA GLY A 847 18.73 -4.74 1.57
C GLY A 847 18.28 -4.96 3.01
N ILE A 848 18.87 -4.20 3.96
CA ILE A 848 18.38 -4.11 5.35
C ILE A 848 17.43 -2.91 5.45
N GLN A 849 16.15 -3.16 5.73
CA GLN A 849 15.15 -2.11 5.87
C GLN A 849 15.21 -1.46 7.25
N ALA A 850 15.03 -0.14 7.29
CA ALA A 850 14.93 0.62 8.53
C ALA A 850 13.47 0.87 8.92
N VAL A 851 13.09 0.50 10.14
CA VAL A 851 11.73 0.69 10.69
C VAL A 851 11.74 1.82 11.73
N GLY A 852 10.72 2.68 11.68
CA GLY A 852 10.56 3.81 12.61
C GLY A 852 11.41 5.03 12.27
N VAL A 853 11.71 5.25 10.99
CA VAL A 853 12.52 6.40 10.52
C VAL A 853 11.90 7.73 10.92
N THR A 854 10.60 7.90 10.66
CA THR A 854 9.86 9.13 11.01
C THR A 854 9.75 9.31 12.52
N ASP A 855 9.45 8.24 13.28
CA ASP A 855 9.38 8.29 14.74
C ASP A 855 10.69 8.77 15.37
N VAL A 856 11.83 8.26 14.86
CA VAL A 856 13.17 8.68 15.31
C VAL A 856 13.46 10.12 14.90
N ALA A 857 13.17 10.50 13.66
CA ALA A 857 13.40 11.87 13.17
C ALA A 857 12.61 12.91 13.98
N ASP A 858 11.31 12.66 14.18
CA ASP A 858 10.43 13.53 14.96
C ASP A 858 10.84 13.58 16.43
N SER A 859 11.24 12.44 17.01
CA SER A 859 11.75 12.39 18.38
C SER A 859 13.04 13.19 18.53
N LEU A 860 13.99 13.05 17.60
CA LEU A 860 15.25 13.79 17.61
C LEU A 860 15.01 15.30 17.47
N HIS A 861 14.10 15.70 16.56
CA HIS A 861 13.73 17.10 16.40
C HIS A 861 13.07 17.66 17.67
N ALA A 862 12.08 16.96 18.24
CA ALA A 862 11.39 17.40 19.45
C ALA A 862 12.34 17.52 20.65
N ILE A 863 13.29 16.59 20.79
CA ILE A 863 14.30 16.64 21.85
C ILE A 863 15.24 17.84 21.66
N ASP A 864 15.71 18.10 20.43
CA ASP A 864 16.55 19.26 20.15
C ASP A 864 15.83 20.57 20.49
N GLU A 865 14.58 20.73 20.06
CA GLU A 865 13.78 21.94 20.28
C GLU A 865 13.39 22.17 21.75
N VAL A 866 13.07 21.11 22.50
CA VAL A 866 12.48 21.25 23.85
C VAL A 866 13.51 21.07 24.97
N VAL A 867 14.65 20.43 24.70
CA VAL A 867 15.64 20.08 25.74
C VAL A 867 16.98 20.78 25.53
N PHE A 868 17.49 20.87 24.31
CA PHE A 868 18.86 21.33 24.06
C PHE A 868 18.99 22.76 23.52
N LYS A 869 17.95 23.28 22.88
CA LYS A 869 17.79 24.72 22.55
C LYS A 869 17.14 25.44 23.72
#